data_AF-A0A8C7UH75-F1
#
_entry.id   AF-A0A8C7UH75-F1
#
_cell.length_a   1.000
_cell.length_b   1.000
_cell.length_c   1.000
_cell.angle_alpha   90.00
_cell.angle_beta   90.00
_cell.angle_gamma   90.00
#
_symmetry.space_group_name_H-M   'P 1'
#
loop_
_entity.id
_entity.type
_entity.pdbx_description
1 polymer ?
#
loop_
_entity_poly.entity_id
_entity_poly.type
_entity_poly.pdbx_seq_one_letter_code
_entity_poly.pdbx_strand_id
1 'polypeptide(L)'
;MCSNRCFVLLVLCVIDKSLSKLFDSEEIVPVRLNGRSSGRFWKRSEEQPRFRLSAFGRDFTLNLSPDNSFLSTTLTIQRVHGRHTSETETDFHNLINKTEEMERHLRSCFYSGTVDSNQDSVVAVSLCYGILGSFVTDGDEYLIEPKVLGSGRRERSTEQLHFIKRTTPTEAPHDTQTVFDQLSEESRVKADMNSFIHDEQYPERQLRGKRFVSAPRFIETLVVADSSMTHFYGDEIKHYILTLVSMAAQLYKHPSIKNSVHMVVVKMVVVEDEEVGPSLSNNGGVALRNFCAWQQQFNPASQRHPEHYDTALLFTREDICGHQSCDTLGVADVGTACDPKRSCSVIEDNGLQAAFTAAHELGHVLSMPHDDSKNCERMFGNLGGHHMMAPLFIHLNKTFPWSPCSALYITEFFDNGHGDCLLDPPESILPLPSELPGTTYSLDRQCQQMFGEEFVHCPNTSDSDVCSQLWCREEGKPHCTTRNGSLHWADGTTCATNMSCLHGACMAAHEVMQPKVVVDGGWGAWGPWQQCSRTCGGGVEFSYRECTDPVPQNGGKYCEGQRVQYQSCNPQTCEENGKSFREEQCEKYNSFNYLDILGNMKQWIPKYAGVSPRDRCKLFCRAKGSSEFKVFEAKVIDGTTCGPDTTSLCVQGQCVKAGCDQEIGSNKRLDKCGLCGGDGLSCRKITGSYNKATYGYSDIVTIPVGATNIDIKQRSHRNITHDGNYLAVKRESGGYILNGNFSVSTVEQDIPVLGAVLKYSGSSTTLERIQSFRQLREAITIQLLATAGEAFPPKVKYTFFIPKDVSFTKSKEKKASLHVIQAFGVPQWHLGKWSECSKSCSSGWSRRNVECRDNAGFHSNTCDKDLKPTDIRPCADLPCPIWQMGPWSSCSRTCGQGERRRSVVCIDYTGKTVESEKCDANKQPAPVSVECVYQEC
;
A
#
# COMPACT_ATOMS: atom_id res chain seq x y z
N MET A 1 -39.10 72.96 17.05
CA MET A 1 -38.54 73.58 15.84
C MET A 1 -37.97 72.48 14.97
N CYS A 2 -38.61 72.29 13.81
CA CYS A 2 -38.23 71.56 12.60
C CYS A 2 -37.87 70.06 12.68
N SER A 3 -38.29 69.17 11.77
CA SER A 3 -39.50 68.95 10.95
C SER A 3 -39.23 67.66 10.16
N ASN A 4 -40.21 66.74 10.13
CA ASN A 4 -40.57 65.79 9.06
C ASN A 4 -39.47 65.00 8.30
N ARG A 5 -39.41 63.67 8.43
CA ARG A 5 -40.27 62.61 7.83
C ARG A 5 -40.13 62.44 6.30
N CYS A 6 -40.01 61.16 5.93
CA CYS A 6 -40.06 60.53 4.59
C CYS A 6 -38.77 60.44 3.79
N PHE A 7 -38.02 59.34 4.01
CA PHE A 7 -37.43 58.54 2.92
C PHE A 7 -37.33 57.07 3.40
N VAL A 8 -38.51 56.46 3.58
CA VAL A 8 -38.72 55.02 3.39
C VAL A 8 -39.33 54.90 1.99
N LEU A 9 -38.88 53.93 1.19
CA LEU A 9 -39.14 53.70 -0.24
C LEU A 9 -38.21 54.43 -1.23
N LEU A 10 -37.02 53.84 -1.49
CA LEU A 10 -36.43 53.67 -2.83
C LEU A 10 -35.00 53.07 -2.76
N VAL A 11 -34.86 51.83 -2.26
CA VAL A 11 -33.80 50.89 -2.69
C VAL A 11 -34.38 49.48 -2.54
N LEU A 12 -35.37 49.16 -3.38
CA LEU A 12 -35.71 47.79 -3.73
C LEU A 12 -35.27 47.61 -5.17
N CYS A 13 -34.61 46.48 -5.43
CA CYS A 13 -33.92 46.06 -6.64
C CYS A 13 -32.43 46.41 -6.70
N VAL A 14 -31.66 45.34 -6.91
CA VAL A 14 -30.21 45.28 -7.16
C VAL A 14 -29.36 45.32 -5.89
N ILE A 15 -29.27 44.19 -5.20
CA ILE A 15 -28.05 43.40 -4.93
C ILE A 15 -28.47 42.32 -3.93
N ASP A 16 -28.90 41.18 -4.46
CA ASP A 16 -28.85 39.92 -3.74
C ASP A 16 -28.51 38.84 -4.77
N LYS A 17 -27.22 38.50 -4.85
CA LYS A 17 -26.71 37.30 -5.54
C LYS A 17 -25.55 36.75 -4.71
N SER A 18 -25.94 35.94 -3.73
CA SER A 18 -25.10 34.90 -3.13
C SER A 18 -24.53 34.00 -4.24
N LEU A 19 -23.21 33.73 -4.19
CA LEU A 19 -22.55 32.73 -5.03
C LEU A 19 -23.05 31.33 -4.63
N SER A 20 -23.94 30.79 -5.43
CA SER A 20 -24.24 29.36 -5.53
C SER A 20 -23.69 28.87 -6.88
N LYS A 21 -23.05 27.69 -6.93
CA LYS A 21 -22.65 27.06 -8.19
C LYS A 21 -23.90 26.89 -9.07
N LEU A 22 -23.95 27.55 -10.24
CA LEU A 22 -25.04 27.32 -11.20
C LEU A 22 -24.73 26.07 -12.01
N PHE A 23 -25.48 24.99 -11.78
CA PHE A 23 -25.53 23.86 -12.70
C PHE A 23 -26.45 24.22 -13.87
N ASP A 24 -26.02 23.89 -15.08
CA ASP A 24 -26.89 23.90 -16.25
C ASP A 24 -27.53 22.50 -16.34
N SER A 25 -28.86 22.41 -16.45
CA SER A 25 -29.59 21.14 -16.44
C SER A 25 -30.62 21.09 -17.57
N GLU A 26 -30.62 20.01 -18.35
CA GLU A 26 -31.57 19.77 -19.42
C GLU A 26 -32.32 18.44 -19.24
N GLU A 27 -33.58 18.40 -19.66
CA GLU A 27 -34.40 17.19 -19.68
C GLU A 27 -34.28 16.51 -21.04
N ILE A 28 -34.01 15.20 -21.03
CA ILE A 28 -33.68 14.45 -22.25
C ILE A 28 -34.37 13.08 -22.28
N VAL A 29 -34.54 12.54 -23.50
CA VAL A 29 -35.04 11.19 -23.78
C VAL A 29 -33.98 10.43 -24.61
N PRO A 30 -33.44 9.30 -24.14
CA PRO A 30 -32.36 8.59 -24.84
C PRO A 30 -32.74 7.90 -26.16
N VAL A 31 -31.71 7.52 -26.93
CA VAL A 31 -31.80 6.55 -28.06
C VAL A 31 -30.86 5.37 -27.82
N ARG A 32 -31.38 4.20 -27.45
CA ARG A 32 -30.62 2.98 -27.14
C ARG A 32 -30.37 2.13 -28.39
N LEU A 33 -29.12 1.77 -28.66
CA LEU A 33 -28.70 0.80 -29.68
C LEU A 33 -28.47 -0.56 -29.00
N ASN A 34 -29.08 -1.62 -29.53
CA ASN A 34 -29.84 -2.49 -28.62
C ASN A 34 -30.10 -3.93 -29.09
N GLY A 35 -30.85 -4.72 -28.29
CA GLY A 35 -31.75 -5.74 -28.84
C GLY A 35 -32.60 -6.59 -27.88
N ARG A 36 -33.59 -7.29 -28.43
CA ARG A 36 -34.36 -8.40 -27.81
C ARG A 36 -34.53 -9.51 -28.86
N SER A 37 -34.76 -10.76 -28.47
CA SER A 37 -35.00 -11.83 -29.45
C SER A 37 -36.03 -12.84 -28.95
N SER A 38 -36.78 -13.41 -29.88
CA SER A 38 -37.69 -14.53 -29.62
C SER A 38 -36.92 -15.74 -29.07
N GLY A 39 -36.20 -16.48 -29.92
CA GLY A 39 -35.47 -17.70 -29.53
C GLY A 39 -36.35 -18.95 -29.64
N ARG A 40 -36.97 -19.48 -28.58
CA ARG A 40 -37.07 -19.01 -27.18
C ARG A 40 -36.60 -20.07 -26.16
N PHE A 41 -35.73 -21.02 -26.57
CA PHE A 41 -35.15 -22.06 -25.68
C PHE A 41 -33.63 -21.91 -25.52
N TRP A 42 -33.24 -21.68 -24.26
CA TRP A 42 -31.91 -21.36 -23.70
C TRP A 42 -31.62 -19.87 -23.51
N LYS A 43 -30.98 -19.61 -22.36
CA LYS A 43 -31.21 -18.50 -21.42
C LYS A 43 -30.75 -17.12 -21.91
N ARG A 44 -31.52 -16.10 -21.49
CA ARG A 44 -31.16 -14.68 -21.34
C ARG A 44 -29.71 -14.51 -20.84
N SER A 45 -28.80 -14.12 -21.74
CA SER A 45 -27.47 -13.52 -21.54
C SER A 45 -26.90 -13.16 -22.92
N GLU A 46 -26.00 -12.19 -23.11
CA GLU A 46 -25.63 -11.02 -22.30
C GLU A 46 -25.37 -9.86 -23.28
N GLU A 47 -25.73 -8.61 -22.98
CA GLU A 47 -25.83 -7.53 -24.00
C GLU A 47 -24.63 -6.56 -24.00
N GLN A 48 -24.30 -5.97 -25.17
CA GLN A 48 -23.28 -4.92 -25.32
C GLN A 48 -23.93 -3.65 -25.96
N PRO A 49 -24.65 -2.81 -25.18
CA PRO A 49 -25.53 -1.76 -25.70
C PRO A 49 -24.87 -0.38 -25.88
N ARG A 50 -25.62 0.59 -26.41
CA ARG A 50 -25.18 1.99 -26.58
C ARG A 50 -26.37 2.95 -26.31
N PHE A 51 -26.16 4.20 -25.87
CA PHE A 51 -27.22 5.22 -25.69
C PHE A 51 -26.79 6.59 -26.25
N ARG A 52 -27.51 7.20 -27.20
CA ARG A 52 -27.36 8.64 -27.48
C ARG A 52 -28.18 9.46 -26.49
N LEU A 53 -27.59 10.57 -26.03
CA LEU A 53 -28.15 11.59 -25.15
C LEU A 53 -27.98 12.96 -25.83
N SER A 54 -29.04 13.75 -25.98
CA SER A 54 -28.97 15.08 -26.60
C SER A 54 -29.18 16.15 -25.54
N ALA A 55 -28.11 16.82 -25.11
CA ALA A 55 -28.15 17.84 -24.06
C ALA A 55 -27.16 18.98 -24.34
N PHE A 56 -27.53 20.21 -23.96
CA PHE A 56 -26.71 21.42 -24.03
C PHE A 56 -26.24 21.78 -25.45
N GLY A 57 -27.11 21.55 -26.43
CA GLY A 57 -26.81 21.78 -27.85
C GLY A 57 -25.77 20.80 -28.44
N ARG A 58 -25.49 19.69 -27.75
CA ARG A 58 -24.56 18.63 -28.18
C ARG A 58 -25.21 17.26 -28.05
N ASP A 59 -24.77 16.32 -28.89
CA ASP A 59 -25.16 14.91 -28.82
C ASP A 59 -24.00 14.10 -28.23
N PHE A 60 -24.28 13.25 -27.25
CA PHE A 60 -23.33 12.35 -26.59
C PHE A 60 -23.73 10.91 -26.86
N THR A 61 -22.81 10.06 -27.33
CA THR A 61 -23.07 8.64 -27.56
C THR A 61 -22.35 7.77 -26.54
N LEU A 62 -23.07 7.22 -25.56
CA LEU A 62 -22.53 6.27 -24.58
C LEU A 62 -22.38 4.86 -25.18
N ASN A 63 -21.16 4.35 -25.28
CA ASN A 63 -20.86 2.96 -25.67
C ASN A 63 -20.60 2.14 -24.42
N LEU A 64 -21.33 1.04 -24.21
CA LEU A 64 -21.39 0.32 -22.94
C LEU A 64 -21.11 -1.17 -23.09
N SER A 65 -20.37 -1.75 -22.14
CA SER A 65 -19.99 -3.17 -22.11
C SER A 65 -20.17 -3.72 -20.68
N PRO A 66 -20.67 -4.96 -20.49
CA PRO A 66 -20.91 -5.51 -19.15
C PRO A 66 -19.66 -5.51 -18.30
N ASP A 67 -19.67 -4.74 -17.22
CA ASP A 67 -18.58 -4.63 -16.28
C ASP A 67 -19.08 -5.00 -14.89
N ASN A 68 -18.81 -6.25 -14.49
CA ASN A 68 -19.02 -6.74 -13.13
C ASN A 68 -17.70 -7.01 -12.40
N SER A 69 -16.57 -6.58 -12.98
CA SER A 69 -15.23 -6.86 -12.47
C SER A 69 -14.95 -6.19 -11.12
N PHE A 70 -15.75 -5.18 -10.78
CA PHE A 70 -15.73 -4.52 -9.49
C PHE A 70 -16.60 -5.22 -8.42
N LEU A 71 -17.22 -6.37 -8.72
CA LEU A 71 -18.03 -7.15 -7.75
C LEU A 71 -17.34 -8.49 -7.45
N SER A 72 -17.15 -8.81 -6.17
CA SER A 72 -16.68 -10.13 -5.74
C SER A 72 -17.66 -11.21 -6.18
N THR A 73 -17.19 -12.40 -6.60
CA THR A 73 -18.05 -13.54 -6.97
C THR A 73 -18.91 -14.06 -5.83
N THR A 74 -18.57 -13.74 -4.58
CA THR A 74 -19.33 -14.08 -3.36
C THR A 74 -19.98 -12.85 -2.70
N LEU A 75 -20.23 -11.77 -3.45
CA LEU A 75 -20.91 -10.57 -2.97
C LEU A 75 -22.12 -10.92 -2.09
N THR A 76 -22.13 -10.40 -0.87
CA THR A 76 -23.26 -10.53 0.04
C THR A 76 -24.04 -9.21 0.15
N ILE A 77 -25.37 -9.26 0.02
CA ILE A 77 -26.23 -8.09 0.18
C ILE A 77 -27.14 -8.29 1.38
N GLN A 78 -26.95 -7.48 2.42
CA GLN A 78 -27.69 -7.55 3.68
C GLN A 78 -28.63 -6.34 3.83
N ARG A 79 -29.91 -6.58 4.12
CA ARG A 79 -30.87 -5.55 4.54
C ARG A 79 -31.02 -5.57 6.07
N VAL A 80 -31.13 -4.40 6.70
CA VAL A 80 -31.10 -4.26 8.17
C VAL A 80 -32.30 -3.44 8.66
N HIS A 81 -33.03 -3.97 9.65
CA HIS A 81 -34.34 -3.47 10.11
C HIS A 81 -34.46 -3.42 11.64
N GLY A 82 -35.30 -2.50 12.13
CA GLY A 82 -35.80 -2.42 13.49
C GLY A 82 -36.79 -3.55 13.78
N ARG A 83 -36.69 -4.14 14.98
CA ARG A 83 -37.39 -5.39 15.32
C ARG A 83 -38.86 -5.14 15.69
N HIS A 84 -39.78 -5.77 14.96
CA HIS A 84 -41.15 -6.05 15.40
C HIS A 84 -41.29 -7.54 15.85
N THR A 85 -42.49 -7.97 16.26
CA THR A 85 -42.81 -9.34 16.66
C THR A 85 -43.69 -10.08 15.65
N SER A 86 -43.41 -11.38 15.49
CA SER A 86 -44.29 -12.43 14.96
C SER A 86 -44.70 -12.35 13.48
N GLU A 87 -44.16 -13.27 12.66
CA GLU A 87 -44.98 -14.23 11.91
C GLU A 87 -44.13 -15.42 11.38
N THR A 88 -44.43 -16.60 11.94
CA THR A 88 -44.31 -17.99 11.45
C THR A 88 -43.16 -18.45 10.51
N GLU A 89 -42.40 -19.43 11.02
CA GLU A 89 -41.28 -20.21 10.45
C GLU A 89 -41.60 -21.10 9.21
N THR A 90 -42.55 -20.75 8.34
CA THR A 90 -42.87 -21.57 7.15
C THR A 90 -42.43 -21.00 5.80
N ASP A 91 -41.76 -19.84 5.74
CA ASP A 91 -41.35 -19.21 4.47
C ASP A 91 -39.82 -19.16 4.21
N PHE A 92 -39.00 -19.74 5.09
CA PHE A 92 -37.53 -19.66 4.99
C PHE A 92 -36.93 -20.34 3.75
N HIS A 93 -37.58 -21.36 3.18
CA HIS A 93 -37.12 -22.00 1.94
C HIS A 93 -37.49 -21.23 0.66
N ASN A 94 -38.51 -20.35 0.70
CA ASN A 94 -38.90 -19.52 -0.44
C ASN A 94 -38.10 -18.20 -0.52
N LEU A 95 -37.55 -17.71 0.60
CA LEU A 95 -36.71 -16.52 0.64
C LEU A 95 -35.30 -16.76 0.07
N ILE A 96 -34.68 -17.92 0.34
CA ILE A 96 -33.32 -18.24 -0.13
C ILE A 96 -33.23 -18.33 -1.67
N ASN A 97 -34.26 -18.88 -2.32
CA ASN A 97 -34.33 -18.95 -3.78
C ASN A 97 -34.59 -17.57 -4.44
N LYS A 98 -35.23 -16.63 -3.74
CA LYS A 98 -35.46 -15.25 -4.23
C LYS A 98 -34.21 -14.37 -4.16
N THR A 99 -33.35 -14.58 -3.17
CA THR A 99 -32.11 -13.77 -2.99
C THR A 99 -31.07 -14.12 -4.07
N GLU A 100 -30.86 -15.40 -4.38
CA GLU A 100 -29.90 -15.84 -5.41
C GLU A 100 -30.28 -15.46 -6.86
N GLU A 101 -31.58 -15.33 -7.17
CA GLU A 101 -32.05 -14.89 -8.48
C GLU A 101 -31.94 -13.36 -8.64
N MET A 102 -32.19 -12.61 -7.56
CA MET A 102 -32.04 -11.15 -7.51
C MET A 102 -30.56 -10.70 -7.54
N GLU A 103 -29.65 -11.44 -6.90
CA GLU A 103 -28.19 -11.19 -6.93
C GLU A 103 -27.55 -11.48 -8.30
N ARG A 104 -28.00 -12.54 -9.00
CA ARG A 104 -27.58 -12.79 -10.40
C ARG A 104 -28.07 -11.68 -11.35
N HIS A 105 -29.27 -11.15 -11.11
CA HIS A 105 -29.82 -10.04 -11.89
C HIS A 105 -29.03 -8.75 -11.69
N LEU A 106 -28.59 -8.44 -10.47
CA LEU A 106 -27.75 -7.27 -10.15
C LEU A 106 -26.42 -7.27 -10.92
N ARG A 107 -25.72 -8.40 -10.99
CA ARG A 107 -24.42 -8.50 -11.70
C ARG A 107 -24.48 -8.22 -13.20
N SER A 108 -25.64 -8.41 -13.83
CA SER A 108 -25.86 -8.18 -15.27
C SER A 108 -26.19 -6.73 -15.64
N CYS A 109 -26.25 -5.84 -14.65
CA CYS A 109 -26.82 -4.49 -14.81
C CYS A 109 -25.80 -3.36 -14.95
N PHE A 110 -24.51 -3.61 -14.70
CA PHE A 110 -23.46 -2.58 -14.68
C PHE A 110 -22.64 -2.59 -15.95
N TYR A 111 -22.34 -1.39 -16.46
CA TYR A 111 -21.69 -1.23 -17.74
C TYR A 111 -20.59 -0.16 -17.69
N SER A 112 -19.48 -0.46 -18.40
CA SER A 112 -18.33 0.42 -18.64
C SER A 112 -18.27 0.86 -20.10
N GLY A 113 -17.71 2.05 -20.38
CA GLY A 113 -17.21 2.33 -21.72
C GLY A 113 -16.91 3.80 -22.01
N THR A 114 -17.26 4.27 -23.21
CA THR A 114 -16.75 5.53 -23.79
C THR A 114 -17.86 6.38 -24.39
N VAL A 115 -17.66 7.70 -24.41
CA VAL A 115 -18.50 8.68 -25.11
C VAL A 115 -17.95 8.89 -26.52
N ASP A 116 -18.80 8.78 -27.55
CA ASP A 116 -18.46 8.99 -28.97
C ASP A 116 -17.24 8.18 -29.45
N SER A 117 -16.97 7.04 -28.80
CA SER A 117 -15.82 6.16 -29.05
C SER A 117 -14.45 6.82 -28.80
N ASN A 118 -14.44 7.95 -28.07
CA ASN A 118 -13.21 8.61 -27.63
C ASN A 118 -12.54 7.77 -26.52
N GLN A 119 -11.31 7.32 -26.73
CA GLN A 119 -10.59 6.50 -25.74
C GLN A 119 -10.23 7.28 -24.47
N ASP A 120 -10.15 8.61 -24.57
CA ASP A 120 -9.97 9.51 -23.44
C ASP A 120 -11.33 9.87 -22.80
N SER A 121 -12.37 9.05 -22.90
CA SER A 121 -13.67 9.33 -22.27
C SER A 121 -14.09 8.14 -21.41
N VAL A 122 -14.79 8.42 -20.32
CA VAL A 122 -15.20 7.39 -19.37
C VAL A 122 -16.70 7.47 -19.19
N VAL A 123 -17.36 6.31 -19.27
CA VAL A 123 -18.79 6.11 -19.01
C VAL A 123 -18.94 4.98 -18.02
N ALA A 124 -19.72 5.18 -16.98
CA ALA A 124 -20.16 4.10 -16.12
C ALA A 124 -21.60 4.33 -15.65
N VAL A 125 -22.45 3.35 -15.96
CA VAL A 125 -23.90 3.45 -15.81
C VAL A 125 -24.53 2.09 -15.46
N SER A 126 -25.66 2.11 -14.77
CA SER A 126 -26.58 0.97 -14.62
C SER A 126 -27.77 1.14 -15.55
N LEU A 127 -28.20 0.02 -16.15
CA LEU A 127 -29.21 -0.01 -17.21
C LEU A 127 -30.52 -0.69 -16.80
N CYS A 128 -30.69 -1.01 -15.52
CA CYS A 128 -31.79 -1.86 -15.06
C CYS A 128 -32.98 -1.11 -14.47
N TYR A 129 -32.89 0.21 -14.24
CA TYR A 129 -34.00 1.06 -13.80
C TYR A 129 -33.97 2.43 -14.50
N GLY A 130 -33.71 2.43 -15.81
CA GLY A 130 -33.27 3.66 -16.48
C GLY A 130 -31.80 3.58 -16.84
N ILE A 131 -31.31 4.47 -17.71
CA ILE A 131 -29.90 4.88 -17.61
C ILE A 131 -29.76 5.61 -16.27
N LEU A 132 -28.69 5.31 -15.55
CA LEU A 132 -28.40 5.82 -14.23
C LEU A 132 -26.87 5.85 -14.16
N GLY A 133 -26.21 7.00 -13.99
CA GLY A 133 -24.75 7.08 -13.91
C GLY A 133 -24.20 8.41 -14.41
N SER A 134 -22.93 8.46 -14.79
CA SER A 134 -22.32 9.66 -15.38
C SER A 134 -21.32 9.30 -16.48
N PHE A 135 -20.92 10.32 -17.22
CA PHE A 135 -19.91 10.23 -18.26
C PHE A 135 -19.14 11.54 -18.39
N VAL A 136 -17.92 11.47 -18.93
CA VAL A 136 -17.06 12.66 -19.16
C VAL A 136 -16.55 12.66 -20.59
N THR A 137 -16.87 13.70 -21.36
CA THR A 137 -16.20 13.98 -22.64
C THR A 137 -15.76 15.43 -22.75
N ASP A 138 -14.71 15.67 -23.52
CA ASP A 138 -14.14 16.98 -23.83
C ASP A 138 -13.86 17.89 -22.62
N GLY A 139 -13.63 17.31 -21.44
CA GLY A 139 -13.39 18.00 -20.17
C GLY A 139 -14.66 18.23 -19.34
N ASP A 140 -15.84 18.16 -19.96
CA ASP A 140 -17.10 18.42 -19.30
C ASP A 140 -17.64 17.14 -18.66
N GLU A 141 -18.09 17.24 -17.40
CA GLU A 141 -18.74 16.15 -16.67
C GLU A 141 -20.27 16.24 -16.87
N TYR A 142 -20.88 15.08 -17.15
CA TYR A 142 -22.31 14.96 -17.36
C TYR A 142 -22.89 13.88 -16.46
N LEU A 143 -23.81 14.28 -15.58
CA LEU A 143 -24.57 13.37 -14.74
C LEU A 143 -25.89 13.01 -15.45
N ILE A 144 -26.26 11.72 -15.54
CA ILE A 144 -27.55 11.25 -16.06
C ILE A 144 -28.36 10.46 -15.02
N GLU A 145 -29.60 10.89 -14.79
CA GLU A 145 -30.52 10.24 -13.86
C GLU A 145 -31.97 10.19 -14.40
N PRO A 146 -32.76 9.13 -14.12
CA PRO A 146 -34.16 9.08 -14.52
C PRO A 146 -34.99 10.13 -13.79
N LYS A 147 -35.84 10.87 -14.51
CA LYS A 147 -36.83 11.83 -13.96
C LYS A 147 -38.01 11.04 -13.38
N VAL A 148 -37.78 10.41 -12.23
CA VAL A 148 -38.69 9.47 -11.56
C VAL A 148 -40.11 10.04 -11.41
N LEU A 149 -41.09 9.29 -11.91
CA LEU A 149 -42.51 9.57 -11.67
C LEU A 149 -42.95 8.97 -10.32
N GLY A 150 -43.64 9.77 -9.52
CA GLY A 150 -43.99 9.44 -8.12
C GLY A 150 -45.24 8.58 -7.95
N SER A 151 -45.70 8.48 -6.69
CA SER A 151 -46.98 7.86 -6.28
C SER A 151 -47.22 6.37 -6.59
N GLY A 152 -46.23 5.63 -7.11
CA GLY A 152 -46.21 4.16 -7.03
C GLY A 152 -46.42 3.40 -8.35
N ARG A 153 -45.37 3.33 -9.16
CA ARG A 153 -44.85 2.17 -9.94
C ARG A 153 -43.86 2.72 -10.97
N ARG A 154 -42.56 2.48 -10.77
CA ARG A 154 -41.50 2.89 -11.71
C ARG A 154 -41.49 1.95 -12.93
N GLU A 155 -41.56 2.49 -14.14
CA GLU A 155 -41.35 1.73 -15.38
C GLU A 155 -39.87 1.36 -15.53
N ARG A 156 -39.57 0.09 -15.85
CA ARG A 156 -38.20 -0.37 -16.19
C ARG A 156 -37.81 -0.04 -17.64
N SER A 157 -38.05 1.20 -18.07
CA SER A 157 -37.53 1.71 -19.34
C SER A 157 -36.21 2.46 -19.13
N THR A 158 -35.18 2.10 -19.90
CA THR A 158 -34.01 2.98 -20.09
C THR A 158 -34.31 4.17 -20.99
N GLU A 159 -35.40 4.10 -21.75
CA GLU A 159 -35.89 5.16 -22.63
C GLU A 159 -37.15 5.73 -21.99
N GLN A 160 -36.93 6.55 -20.97
CA GLN A 160 -37.95 7.37 -20.32
C GLN A 160 -37.47 8.83 -20.35
N LEU A 161 -37.92 9.68 -19.43
CA LEU A 161 -37.39 11.02 -19.27
C LEU A 161 -36.22 10.99 -18.28
N HIS A 162 -35.11 11.61 -18.62
CA HIS A 162 -33.89 11.71 -17.81
C HIS A 162 -33.50 13.18 -17.63
N PHE A 163 -32.84 13.50 -16.53
CA PHE A 163 -32.12 14.76 -16.38
C PHE A 163 -30.66 14.55 -16.76
N ILE A 164 -30.08 15.48 -17.51
CA ILE A 164 -28.63 15.62 -17.63
C ILE A 164 -28.20 16.96 -17.03
N LYS A 165 -27.20 16.90 -16.14
CA LYS A 165 -26.61 18.08 -15.50
C LYS A 165 -25.16 18.23 -15.95
N ARG A 166 -24.73 19.46 -16.25
CA ARG A 166 -23.34 19.84 -16.59
C ARG A 166 -22.84 20.93 -15.65
N THR A 167 -21.56 20.90 -15.27
CA THR A 167 -20.91 21.96 -14.46
C THR A 167 -20.73 23.26 -15.25
N THR A 168 -20.37 24.37 -14.58
CA THR A 168 -20.02 25.64 -15.24
C THR A 168 -18.78 26.30 -14.61
N PRO A 169 -17.84 26.85 -15.39
CA PRO A 169 -16.84 27.77 -14.88
C PRO A 169 -17.35 29.21 -14.88
N THR A 170 -17.24 29.92 -13.75
CA THR A 170 -17.26 31.39 -13.75
C THR A 170 -15.86 31.91 -14.05
N GLU A 171 -15.69 32.59 -15.20
CA GLU A 171 -14.45 33.23 -15.64
C GLU A 171 -14.03 34.38 -14.71
N ALA A 172 -12.74 34.41 -14.33
CA ALA A 172 -12.06 35.63 -13.87
C ALA A 172 -11.20 36.20 -15.02
N PRO A 173 -10.96 37.52 -15.10
CA PRO A 173 -10.49 38.17 -16.33
C PRO A 173 -9.01 37.88 -16.65
N HIS A 174 -8.75 37.61 -17.93
CA HIS A 174 -7.44 37.51 -18.56
C HIS A 174 -6.64 38.82 -18.54
N ASP A 175 -5.32 38.74 -18.36
CA ASP A 175 -4.39 39.54 -19.19
C ASP A 175 -3.00 38.89 -19.42
N THR A 176 -2.55 39.05 -20.66
CA THR A 176 -1.21 38.93 -21.28
C THR A 176 -0.46 37.59 -21.49
N GLN A 177 -0.12 37.44 -22.78
CA GLN A 177 0.69 36.45 -23.50
C GLN A 177 2.20 36.49 -23.16
N THR A 178 2.91 35.37 -23.39
CA THR A 178 4.14 35.27 -24.23
C THR A 178 4.61 33.79 -24.26
N VAL A 179 4.44 33.08 -25.38
CA VAL A 179 5.45 32.72 -26.39
C VAL A 179 6.67 31.96 -25.85
N PHE A 180 6.76 30.65 -26.11
CA PHE A 180 8.02 29.98 -26.42
C PHE A 180 7.82 28.86 -27.45
N ASP A 181 8.41 29.11 -28.61
CA ASP A 181 8.60 28.20 -29.74
C ASP A 181 9.87 27.35 -29.51
N GLN A 182 9.82 26.11 -29.99
CA GLN A 182 10.91 25.30 -30.58
C GLN A 182 12.19 25.02 -29.76
N LEU A 183 12.51 23.73 -29.63
CA LEU A 183 13.76 23.14 -30.16
C LEU A 183 13.68 21.61 -30.05
N SER A 184 13.32 20.97 -31.16
CA SER A 184 13.74 19.62 -31.53
C SER A 184 15.12 19.69 -32.14
N GLU A 185 16.05 18.80 -31.80
CA GLU A 185 16.86 18.12 -32.82
C GLU A 185 17.60 16.88 -32.30
N GLU A 186 17.70 15.93 -33.22
CA GLU A 186 18.15 14.55 -33.12
C GLU A 186 19.68 14.42 -32.95
N SER A 187 20.15 13.30 -32.39
CA SER A 187 21.39 12.70 -32.89
C SER A 187 21.38 11.18 -32.81
N ARG A 188 21.64 10.59 -33.97
CA ARG A 188 21.75 9.16 -34.27
C ARG A 188 23.13 8.64 -33.90
N VAL A 189 23.21 7.50 -33.19
CA VAL A 189 24.36 6.58 -33.29
C VAL A 189 23.83 5.15 -33.28
N LYS A 190 24.06 4.44 -34.39
CA LYS A 190 23.88 2.98 -34.52
C LYS A 190 25.17 2.28 -34.09
N ALA A 191 25.05 1.22 -33.30
CA ALA A 191 25.99 0.11 -33.30
C ALA A 191 25.20 -1.18 -32.96
N ASP A 192 25.53 -2.23 -33.70
CA ASP A 192 24.72 -3.40 -33.96
C ASP A 192 25.28 -4.65 -33.25
N MET A 193 24.38 -5.62 -33.05
CA MET A 193 24.62 -7.08 -33.03
C MET A 193 24.86 -7.86 -31.72
N ASN A 194 23.72 -8.36 -31.20
CA ASN A 194 23.31 -9.75 -30.94
C ASN A 194 23.85 -10.67 -29.81
N SER A 195 22.80 -11.20 -29.13
CA SER A 195 22.52 -12.57 -28.64
C SER A 195 23.24 -13.08 -27.38
N PHE A 196 22.46 -13.35 -26.32
CA PHE A 196 22.01 -14.72 -25.98
C PHE A 196 20.70 -14.66 -25.17
N ILE A 197 19.70 -15.36 -25.70
CA ILE A 197 18.36 -15.60 -25.14
C ILE A 197 18.46 -16.79 -24.19
N HIS A 198 17.89 -16.70 -23.00
CA HIS A 198 17.33 -17.87 -22.31
C HIS A 198 16.09 -17.48 -21.51
N ASP A 199 14.97 -17.95 -22.05
CA ASP A 199 13.63 -18.05 -21.49
C ASP A 199 13.62 -19.12 -20.38
N GLU A 200 13.16 -18.78 -19.17
CA GLU A 200 12.58 -19.76 -18.25
C GLU A 200 11.52 -19.13 -17.33
N GLN A 201 10.38 -19.80 -17.35
CA GLN A 201 9.10 -19.51 -16.76
C GLN A 201 8.96 -20.27 -15.43
N TYR A 202 8.55 -19.59 -14.35
CA TYR A 202 8.31 -20.21 -13.02
C TYR A 202 7.14 -19.50 -12.27
N PRO A 203 6.39 -20.21 -11.39
CA PRO A 203 5.21 -19.66 -10.73
C PRO A 203 5.50 -18.83 -9.46
N GLU A 204 4.56 -17.96 -9.11
CA GLU A 204 4.65 -16.96 -8.03
C GLU A 204 4.66 -17.53 -6.59
N ARG A 205 5.24 -16.78 -5.64
CA ARG A 205 5.16 -17.06 -4.18
C ARG A 205 5.06 -15.79 -3.33
N GLN A 206 4.13 -15.79 -2.38
CA GLN A 206 3.76 -14.60 -1.61
C GLN A 206 4.93 -13.95 -0.82
N LEU A 207 5.13 -12.66 -1.13
CA LEU A 207 5.23 -11.56 -0.16
C LEU A 207 6.25 -11.72 1.00
N ARG A 208 7.54 -11.57 0.67
CA ARG A 208 8.28 -10.43 1.23
C ARG A 208 7.78 -9.19 0.51
N GLY A 209 7.44 -8.11 1.22
CA GLY A 209 6.93 -6.87 0.61
C GLY A 209 7.73 -6.50 -0.65
N LYS A 210 7.13 -6.74 -1.82
CA LYS A 210 7.69 -6.42 -3.13
C LYS A 210 7.47 -4.93 -3.32
N ARG A 211 8.50 -4.15 -3.10
CA ARG A 211 8.41 -2.69 -2.93
C ARG A 211 9.46 -2.05 -3.80
N PHE A 212 9.12 -0.91 -4.40
CA PHE A 212 9.63 -0.50 -5.72
C PHE A 212 9.18 -1.45 -6.84
N VAL A 213 8.06 -2.13 -6.63
CA VAL A 213 7.53 -3.17 -7.53
C VAL A 213 6.06 -2.87 -7.73
N SER A 214 5.69 -2.64 -8.99
CA SER A 214 4.29 -2.59 -9.37
C SER A 214 3.72 -4.00 -9.22
N ALA A 215 2.71 -4.14 -8.38
CA ALA A 215 1.97 -5.36 -8.17
C ALA A 215 0.48 -5.00 -8.15
N PRO A 216 -0.43 -5.90 -8.52
CA PRO A 216 -1.85 -5.64 -8.44
C PRO A 216 -2.28 -5.37 -7.00
N ARG A 217 -3.12 -4.37 -6.80
CA ARG A 217 -3.81 -4.07 -5.54
C ARG A 217 -5.28 -4.39 -5.70
N PHE A 218 -5.88 -5.01 -4.70
CA PHE A 218 -7.31 -5.24 -4.63
C PHE A 218 -7.83 -4.49 -3.41
N ILE A 219 -8.78 -3.59 -3.63
CA ILE A 219 -9.42 -2.80 -2.58
C ILE A 219 -10.76 -3.45 -2.30
N GLU A 220 -10.78 -4.37 -1.34
CA GLU A 220 -12.00 -5.03 -0.91
C GLU A 220 -12.87 -4.02 -0.15
N THR A 221 -14.08 -3.78 -0.66
CA THR A 221 -14.91 -2.65 -0.24
C THR A 221 -16.26 -3.11 0.30
N LEU A 222 -16.59 -2.70 1.52
CA LEU A 222 -17.96 -2.67 2.03
C LEU A 222 -18.65 -1.40 1.54
N VAL A 223 -19.86 -1.54 1.00
CA VAL A 223 -20.69 -0.39 0.61
C VAL A 223 -21.96 -0.35 1.43
N VAL A 224 -22.25 0.80 2.03
CA VAL A 224 -23.38 1.01 2.94
C VAL A 224 -24.27 2.13 2.41
N ALA A 225 -25.58 1.89 2.34
CA ALA A 225 -26.59 2.93 2.13
C ALA A 225 -27.41 3.05 3.41
N ASP A 226 -27.50 4.28 3.95
CA ASP A 226 -28.27 4.55 5.16
C ASP A 226 -29.80 4.59 4.92
N SER A 227 -30.56 4.88 5.98
CA SER A 227 -32.02 5.01 5.89
C SER A 227 -32.45 6.15 4.98
N SER A 228 -31.74 7.28 4.94
CA SER A 228 -32.11 8.41 4.08
C SER A 228 -32.01 8.04 2.59
N MET A 229 -30.98 7.28 2.21
CA MET A 229 -30.82 6.71 0.87
C MET A 229 -31.93 5.72 0.52
N THR A 230 -32.30 4.83 1.43
CA THR A 230 -33.35 3.82 1.17
C THR A 230 -34.73 4.44 1.05
N HIS A 231 -35.05 5.47 1.83
CA HIS A 231 -36.27 6.25 1.70
C HIS A 231 -36.38 6.94 0.33
N PHE A 232 -35.26 7.45 -0.21
CA PHE A 232 -35.25 8.16 -1.48
C PHE A 232 -35.27 7.23 -2.70
N TYR A 233 -34.37 6.24 -2.75
CA TYR A 233 -34.19 5.38 -3.92
C TYR A 233 -35.09 4.13 -3.90
N GLY A 234 -35.59 3.71 -2.74
CA GLY A 234 -36.41 2.51 -2.59
C GLY A 234 -35.68 1.24 -3.05
N ASP A 235 -36.37 0.37 -3.79
CA ASP A 235 -35.80 -0.90 -4.28
C ASP A 235 -34.67 -0.73 -5.32
N GLU A 236 -34.48 0.46 -5.88
CA GLU A 236 -33.44 0.75 -6.88
C GLU A 236 -32.08 1.08 -6.25
N ILE A 237 -32.02 1.25 -4.93
CA ILE A 237 -30.81 1.65 -4.20
C ILE A 237 -29.60 0.77 -4.50
N LYS A 238 -29.81 -0.54 -4.66
CA LYS A 238 -28.75 -1.50 -4.98
C LYS A 238 -28.08 -1.21 -6.31
N HIS A 239 -28.88 -0.90 -7.32
CA HIS A 239 -28.35 -0.59 -8.65
C HIS A 239 -27.73 0.79 -8.68
N TYR A 240 -28.35 1.77 -8.04
CA TYR A 240 -27.82 3.12 -7.95
C TYR A 240 -26.40 3.13 -7.38
N ILE A 241 -26.24 2.59 -6.16
CA ILE A 241 -24.97 2.58 -5.42
C ILE A 241 -23.88 1.81 -6.16
N LEU A 242 -24.20 0.61 -6.65
CA LEU A 242 -23.21 -0.20 -7.38
C LEU A 242 -22.80 0.46 -8.71
N THR A 243 -23.63 1.32 -9.30
CA THR A 243 -23.23 2.15 -10.44
C THR A 243 -22.13 3.12 -10.02
N LEU A 244 -22.34 3.86 -8.93
CA LEU A 244 -21.36 4.82 -8.40
C LEU A 244 -20.00 4.15 -8.18
N VAL A 245 -20.03 2.93 -7.64
CA VAL A 245 -18.83 2.18 -7.37
C VAL A 245 -18.18 1.64 -8.64
N SER A 246 -18.96 1.25 -9.65
CA SER A 246 -18.43 0.91 -10.98
C SER A 246 -17.68 2.09 -11.61
N MET A 247 -18.26 3.29 -11.51
CA MET A 247 -17.69 4.54 -12.01
C MET A 247 -16.35 4.84 -11.32
N ALA A 248 -16.31 4.75 -9.99
CA ALA A 248 -15.07 4.90 -9.23
C ALA A 248 -14.03 3.83 -9.61
N ALA A 249 -14.43 2.55 -9.71
CA ALA A 249 -13.54 1.44 -10.03
C ALA A 249 -12.82 1.62 -11.39
N GLN A 250 -13.52 2.16 -12.39
CA GLN A 250 -12.95 2.37 -13.72
C GLN A 250 -11.95 3.54 -13.74
N LEU A 251 -12.16 4.58 -12.92
CA LEU A 251 -11.16 5.65 -12.73
C LEU A 251 -9.84 5.11 -12.16
N TYR A 252 -9.89 4.16 -11.22
CA TYR A 252 -8.70 3.52 -10.65
C TYR A 252 -7.95 2.60 -11.61
N LYS A 253 -8.58 2.16 -12.70
CA LYS A 253 -7.92 1.37 -13.76
C LYS A 253 -7.17 2.25 -14.77
N HIS A 254 -7.36 3.56 -14.76
CA HIS A 254 -6.76 4.45 -15.75
C HIS A 254 -5.22 4.53 -15.58
N PRO A 255 -4.41 4.41 -16.67
CA PRO A 255 -2.95 4.33 -16.57
C PRO A 255 -2.28 5.57 -15.96
N SER A 256 -2.95 6.72 -15.93
CA SER A 256 -2.44 7.95 -15.30
C SER A 256 -2.18 7.81 -13.78
N ILE A 257 -2.83 6.85 -13.10
CA ILE A 257 -2.56 6.56 -11.68
C ILE A 257 -1.21 5.87 -11.44
N LYS A 258 -0.58 5.39 -12.52
CA LYS A 258 0.73 4.70 -12.54
C LYS A 258 0.86 3.47 -11.62
N ASN A 259 -0.26 2.84 -11.30
CA ASN A 259 -0.32 1.65 -10.43
C ASN A 259 -1.42 0.69 -10.93
N SER A 260 -1.23 -0.61 -10.69
CA SER A 260 -2.27 -1.63 -10.92
C SER A 260 -3.20 -1.67 -9.70
N VAL A 261 -4.35 -0.99 -9.78
CA VAL A 261 -5.33 -0.88 -8.68
C VAL A 261 -6.70 -1.36 -9.15
N HIS A 262 -7.31 -2.24 -8.36
CA HIS A 262 -8.60 -2.85 -8.63
C HIS A 262 -9.52 -2.61 -7.43
N MET A 263 -10.63 -1.91 -7.63
CA MET A 263 -11.66 -1.76 -6.60
C MET A 263 -12.66 -2.92 -6.70
N VAL A 264 -12.95 -3.59 -5.59
CA VAL A 264 -13.80 -4.79 -5.55
C VAL A 264 -14.80 -4.70 -4.40
N VAL A 265 -16.10 -4.70 -4.70
CA VAL A 265 -17.18 -4.74 -3.71
C VAL A 265 -17.38 -6.18 -3.26
N VAL A 266 -17.14 -6.42 -1.98
CA VAL A 266 -17.26 -7.74 -1.35
C VAL A 266 -18.55 -7.87 -0.54
N LYS A 267 -19.09 -6.76 -0.04
CA LYS A 267 -20.31 -6.72 0.77
C LYS A 267 -21.08 -5.42 0.56
N MET A 268 -22.40 -5.52 0.53
CA MET A 268 -23.32 -4.38 0.50
C MET A 268 -24.29 -4.46 1.69
N VAL A 269 -24.44 -3.37 2.43
CA VAL A 269 -25.42 -3.26 3.52
C VAL A 269 -26.39 -2.13 3.21
N VAL A 270 -27.68 -2.43 3.27
CA VAL A 270 -28.78 -1.50 3.02
C VAL A 270 -29.55 -1.34 4.32
N VAL A 271 -29.45 -0.16 4.94
CA VAL A 271 -30.09 0.17 6.21
C VAL A 271 -31.47 0.73 5.92
N GLU A 272 -32.51 0.02 6.36
CA GLU A 272 -33.90 0.37 6.04
C GLU A 272 -34.65 0.94 7.27
N ASP A 273 -33.98 1.04 8.44
CA ASP A 273 -34.43 1.79 9.63
C ASP A 273 -33.27 2.58 10.28
N GLU A 274 -33.53 3.84 10.70
CA GLU A 274 -32.49 4.73 11.27
C GLU A 274 -31.91 4.20 12.59
N GLU A 275 -32.73 3.55 13.43
CA GLU A 275 -32.34 3.06 14.77
C GLU A 275 -31.23 2.00 14.75
N VAL A 276 -31.11 1.26 13.65
CA VAL A 276 -30.11 0.20 13.47
C VAL A 276 -28.92 0.65 12.61
N GLY A 277 -29.01 1.84 12.01
CA GLY A 277 -27.99 2.45 11.18
C GLY A 277 -26.85 3.11 11.95
N PRO A 278 -25.80 3.58 11.25
CA PRO A 278 -24.79 4.43 11.85
C PRO A 278 -25.42 5.77 12.28
N SER A 279 -25.10 6.24 13.49
CA SER A 279 -25.56 7.56 13.95
C SER A 279 -24.91 8.66 13.14
N LEU A 280 -25.70 9.34 12.32
CA LEU A 280 -25.27 10.45 11.48
C LEU A 280 -25.42 11.80 12.19
N SER A 281 -24.56 12.74 11.82
CA SER A 281 -24.58 14.11 12.32
C SER A 281 -24.07 15.03 11.21
N ASN A 282 -24.62 16.23 11.08
CA ASN A 282 -24.19 17.20 10.07
C ASN A 282 -22.70 17.58 10.23
N ASN A 283 -22.07 17.34 11.38
CA ASN A 283 -20.62 17.45 11.49
C ASN A 283 -19.94 16.22 10.85
N GLY A 284 -19.28 16.38 9.71
CA GLY A 284 -18.66 15.29 8.97
C GLY A 284 -17.60 14.51 9.74
N GLY A 285 -16.84 15.16 10.62
CA GLY A 285 -15.87 14.46 11.48
C GLY A 285 -16.53 13.55 12.52
N VAL A 286 -17.71 13.92 13.02
CA VAL A 286 -18.51 13.08 13.92
C VAL A 286 -19.17 11.94 13.16
N ALA A 287 -19.76 12.22 11.99
CA ALA A 287 -20.37 11.22 11.12
C ALA A 287 -19.35 10.14 10.72
N LEU A 288 -18.16 10.55 10.27
CA LEU A 288 -17.08 9.64 9.92
C LEU A 288 -16.71 8.73 11.09
N ARG A 289 -16.43 9.30 12.27
CA ARG A 289 -16.06 8.50 13.46
C ARG A 289 -17.15 7.49 13.85
N ASN A 290 -18.42 7.90 13.80
CA ASN A 290 -19.53 7.04 14.14
C ASN A 290 -19.68 5.89 13.14
N PHE A 291 -19.59 6.18 11.83
CA PHE A 291 -19.63 5.16 10.80
C PHE A 291 -18.44 4.19 10.88
N CYS A 292 -17.23 4.70 11.06
CA CYS A 292 -16.02 3.89 11.24
C CYS A 292 -16.12 2.93 12.44
N ALA A 293 -16.78 3.33 13.52
CA ALA A 293 -17.04 2.46 14.66
C ALA A 293 -18.16 1.45 14.39
N TRP A 294 -19.21 1.86 13.68
CA TRP A 294 -20.35 1.01 13.34
C TRP A 294 -19.96 -0.12 12.37
N GLN A 295 -19.22 0.21 11.30
CA GLN A 295 -18.85 -0.78 10.27
C GLN A 295 -18.02 -1.94 10.84
N GLN A 296 -17.20 -1.70 11.87
CA GLN A 296 -16.35 -2.75 12.47
C GLN A 296 -17.14 -3.96 12.99
N GLN A 297 -18.42 -3.78 13.31
CA GLN A 297 -19.31 -4.87 13.75
C GLN A 297 -19.57 -5.89 12.63
N PHE A 298 -19.40 -5.49 11.38
CA PHE A 298 -19.66 -6.29 10.19
C PHE A 298 -18.38 -6.81 9.52
N ASN A 299 -17.18 -6.40 9.98
CA ASN A 299 -15.91 -6.79 9.39
C ASN A 299 -15.30 -8.03 10.08
N PRO A 300 -15.26 -9.20 9.44
CA PRO A 300 -14.57 -10.37 9.96
C PRO A 300 -13.08 -10.09 10.25
N ALA A 301 -12.56 -10.61 11.36
CA ALA A 301 -11.17 -10.36 11.76
C ALA A 301 -10.11 -11.04 10.86
N SER A 302 -10.52 -12.01 10.04
CA SER A 302 -9.60 -12.73 9.16
C SER A 302 -9.69 -12.16 7.74
N GLN A 303 -8.56 -11.69 7.21
CA GLN A 303 -8.43 -11.25 5.80
C GLN A 303 -8.78 -12.35 4.79
N ARG A 304 -8.71 -13.63 5.17
CA ARG A 304 -9.09 -14.74 4.29
C ARG A 304 -10.60 -14.99 4.23
N HIS A 305 -11.39 -14.25 4.99
CA HIS A 305 -12.84 -14.41 5.00
C HIS A 305 -13.43 -13.73 3.76
N PRO A 306 -14.32 -14.38 2.98
CA PRO A 306 -14.86 -13.79 1.73
C PRO A 306 -15.68 -12.49 1.90
N GLU A 307 -16.14 -12.21 3.12
CA GLU A 307 -16.81 -10.96 3.50
C GLU A 307 -15.89 -9.99 4.28
N HIS A 308 -14.60 -10.28 4.41
CA HIS A 308 -13.63 -9.29 4.88
C HIS A 308 -13.53 -8.17 3.86
N TYR A 309 -13.25 -6.95 4.35
CA TYR A 309 -13.04 -5.80 3.50
C TYR A 309 -11.97 -4.88 4.11
N ASP A 310 -11.21 -4.25 3.23
CA ASP A 310 -10.15 -3.29 3.56
C ASP A 310 -10.71 -1.94 3.94
N THR A 311 -11.77 -1.48 3.25
CA THR A 311 -12.37 -0.16 3.43
C THR A 311 -13.90 -0.21 3.35
N ALA A 312 -14.56 0.80 3.92
CA ALA A 312 -16.01 0.93 3.92
C ALA A 312 -16.47 2.31 3.42
N LEU A 313 -17.45 2.34 2.52
CA LEU A 313 -18.06 3.55 1.99
C LEU A 313 -19.50 3.68 2.48
N LEU A 314 -19.84 4.79 3.15
CA LEU A 314 -21.21 5.14 3.51
C LEU A 314 -21.75 6.18 2.53
N PHE A 315 -22.88 5.90 1.92
CA PHE A 315 -23.67 6.87 1.17
C PHE A 315 -24.86 7.34 2.00
N THR A 316 -25.08 8.64 2.06
CA THR A 316 -26.18 9.29 2.81
C THR A 316 -26.73 10.50 2.06
N ARG A 317 -28.02 10.81 2.21
CA ARG A 317 -28.65 12.06 1.73
C ARG A 317 -28.64 13.17 2.78
N GLU A 318 -28.04 12.92 3.95
CA GLU A 318 -27.88 13.94 5.00
C GLU A 318 -26.73 14.89 4.66
N ASP A 319 -26.92 16.19 4.90
CA ASP A 319 -25.90 17.21 4.62
C ASP A 319 -24.67 17.03 5.52
N ILE A 320 -23.49 16.84 4.91
CA ILE A 320 -22.23 16.67 5.62
C ILE A 320 -21.44 17.98 5.64
N CYS A 321 -21.49 18.70 6.76
CA CYS A 321 -20.79 19.96 6.93
C CYS A 321 -19.39 19.79 7.55
N GLY A 322 -18.44 20.58 7.04
CA GLY A 322 -17.17 20.84 7.69
C GLY A 322 -17.29 21.81 8.87
N HIS A 323 -16.17 22.13 9.51
CA HIS A 323 -16.18 23.01 10.68
C HIS A 323 -16.47 24.50 10.33
N GLN A 324 -16.25 24.89 9.06
CA GLN A 324 -16.33 26.29 8.61
C GLN A 324 -17.38 26.52 7.50
N SER A 325 -17.70 25.52 6.67
CA SER A 325 -18.75 25.59 5.66
C SER A 325 -19.40 24.22 5.43
N CYS A 326 -20.57 24.23 4.78
CA CYS A 326 -21.32 23.03 4.38
C CYS A 326 -21.12 22.69 2.89
N ASP A 327 -19.98 23.07 2.29
CA ASP A 327 -19.68 22.75 0.90
C ASP A 327 -19.00 21.38 0.73
N THR A 328 -18.92 20.60 1.81
CA THR A 328 -18.18 19.33 1.87
C THR A 328 -19.07 18.19 1.40
N LEU A 329 -18.68 17.49 0.33
CA LEU A 329 -19.48 16.39 -0.23
C LEU A 329 -19.04 15.01 0.28
N GLY A 330 -17.89 14.93 0.94
CA GLY A 330 -17.33 13.69 1.45
C GLY A 330 -16.27 13.93 2.51
N VAL A 331 -16.06 12.94 3.37
CA VAL A 331 -15.00 12.98 4.39
C VAL A 331 -14.39 11.60 4.57
N ALA A 332 -13.06 11.54 4.57
CA ALA A 332 -12.27 10.38 4.92
C ALA A 332 -11.02 10.76 5.72
N ASP A 333 -10.44 9.78 6.42
CA ASP A 333 -9.11 9.92 7.00
C ASP A 333 -8.03 9.63 5.95
N VAL A 334 -6.90 10.34 6.03
CA VAL A 334 -5.80 10.19 5.06
C VAL A 334 -4.88 9.02 5.41
N GLY A 335 -4.65 8.12 4.46
CA GLY A 335 -3.67 7.04 4.54
C GLY A 335 -4.05 5.91 5.50
N THR A 336 -5.35 5.66 5.67
CA THR A 336 -5.89 4.69 6.63
C THR A 336 -6.35 3.38 5.99
N ALA A 337 -6.06 3.10 4.72
CA ALA A 337 -6.53 1.91 4.00
C ALA A 337 -6.35 0.58 4.76
N CYS A 338 -5.22 0.39 5.46
CA CYS A 338 -4.95 -0.81 6.25
C CYS A 338 -5.11 -0.61 7.78
N ASP A 339 -5.82 0.43 8.21
CA ASP A 339 -6.25 0.61 9.60
C ASP A 339 -7.74 0.22 9.73
N PRO A 340 -8.06 -0.97 10.25
CA PRO A 340 -9.44 -1.47 10.29
C PRO A 340 -10.39 -0.57 11.11
N LYS A 341 -9.85 0.34 11.93
CA LYS A 341 -10.66 1.27 12.73
C LYS A 341 -10.97 2.59 12.04
N ARG A 342 -10.22 2.93 10.99
CA ARG A 342 -10.22 4.25 10.34
C ARG A 342 -10.28 4.18 8.81
N SER A 343 -10.30 2.99 8.23
CA SER A 343 -10.49 2.76 6.79
C SER A 343 -11.96 2.86 6.43
N CYS A 344 -12.44 4.08 6.25
CA CYS A 344 -13.85 4.40 6.06
C CYS A 344 -13.99 5.79 5.44
N SER A 345 -15.06 5.98 4.67
CA SER A 345 -15.43 7.26 4.07
C SER A 345 -16.94 7.46 4.17
N VAL A 346 -17.36 8.72 4.37
CA VAL A 346 -18.76 9.14 4.30
C VAL A 346 -18.92 10.03 3.09
N ILE A 347 -19.88 9.71 2.24
CA ILE A 347 -20.17 10.37 0.98
C ILE A 347 -21.60 10.90 1.03
N GLU A 348 -21.74 12.20 0.85
CA GLU A 348 -23.04 12.84 0.61
C GLU A 348 -23.49 12.52 -0.82
N ASP A 349 -24.70 11.99 -0.94
CA ASP A 349 -25.30 11.64 -2.21
C ASP A 349 -25.91 12.87 -2.90
N ASN A 350 -25.25 13.29 -3.97
CA ASN A 350 -25.66 14.39 -4.84
C ASN A 350 -26.03 13.91 -6.26
N GLY A 351 -26.50 12.67 -6.38
CA GLY A 351 -26.63 11.99 -7.67
C GLY A 351 -25.33 11.27 -8.02
N LEU A 352 -25.17 10.87 -9.28
CA LEU A 352 -24.02 10.05 -9.67
C LEU A 352 -22.70 10.81 -9.85
N GLN A 353 -22.65 12.10 -9.45
CA GLN A 353 -21.39 12.78 -9.12
C GLN A 353 -20.76 12.20 -7.83
N ALA A 354 -21.56 11.58 -6.96
CA ALA A 354 -21.09 10.91 -5.75
C ALA A 354 -20.07 9.80 -6.04
N ALA A 355 -20.01 9.30 -7.28
CA ALA A 355 -18.96 8.41 -7.74
C ALA A 355 -17.56 9.04 -7.74
N PHE A 356 -17.46 10.30 -8.20
CA PHE A 356 -16.22 11.08 -8.18
C PHE A 356 -15.84 11.45 -6.76
N THR A 357 -16.82 11.80 -5.93
CA THR A 357 -16.61 12.00 -4.49
C THR A 357 -16.10 10.70 -3.85
N ALA A 358 -16.70 9.54 -4.15
CA ALA A 358 -16.23 8.25 -3.64
C ALA A 358 -14.80 7.93 -4.10
N ALA A 359 -14.45 8.21 -5.35
CA ALA A 359 -13.07 8.06 -5.85
C ALA A 359 -12.09 9.04 -5.18
N HIS A 360 -12.51 10.28 -4.92
CA HIS A 360 -11.73 11.29 -4.21
C HIS A 360 -11.47 10.88 -2.75
N GLU A 361 -12.51 10.49 -2.02
CA GLU A 361 -12.39 10.06 -0.62
C GLU A 361 -11.58 8.76 -0.49
N LEU A 362 -11.73 7.82 -1.43
CA LEU A 362 -10.87 6.65 -1.49
C LEU A 362 -9.40 7.02 -1.79
N GLY A 363 -9.17 8.10 -2.56
CA GLY A 363 -7.86 8.70 -2.76
C GLY A 363 -7.21 9.14 -1.44
N HIS A 364 -7.97 9.81 -0.57
CA HIS A 364 -7.52 10.15 0.79
C HIS A 364 -7.17 8.90 1.60
N VAL A 365 -8.03 7.89 1.62
CA VAL A 365 -7.78 6.60 2.29
C VAL A 365 -6.46 5.95 1.80
N LEU A 366 -6.14 6.12 0.51
CA LEU A 366 -4.89 5.70 -0.15
C LEU A 366 -3.73 6.71 -0.04
N SER A 367 -3.84 7.67 0.88
CA SER A 367 -2.82 8.68 1.23
C SER A 367 -2.57 9.78 0.19
N MET A 368 -3.46 9.98 -0.77
CA MET A 368 -3.35 11.10 -1.72
C MET A 368 -3.82 12.40 -1.05
N PRO A 369 -3.00 13.45 -0.96
CA PRO A 369 -3.46 14.77 -0.54
C PRO A 369 -4.18 15.49 -1.68
N HIS A 370 -4.82 16.63 -1.38
CA HIS A 370 -5.32 17.49 -2.44
C HIS A 370 -4.19 18.03 -3.33
N ASP A 371 -4.52 18.25 -4.61
CA ASP A 371 -3.58 18.70 -5.64
C ASP A 371 -3.08 20.15 -5.41
N ASP A 372 -3.85 20.97 -4.69
CA ASP A 372 -3.48 22.33 -4.25
C ASP A 372 -2.69 22.35 -2.93
N SER A 373 -2.41 21.18 -2.35
CA SER A 373 -1.63 21.12 -1.11
C SER A 373 -0.22 21.69 -1.34
N LYS A 374 0.32 22.40 -0.35
CA LYS A 374 1.67 23.01 -0.41
C LYS A 374 2.76 22.01 -0.82
N ASN A 375 2.58 20.73 -0.50
CA ASN A 375 3.52 19.69 -0.90
C ASN A 375 3.43 19.36 -2.40
N CYS A 376 2.22 19.27 -2.95
CA CYS A 376 2.01 19.09 -4.39
C CYS A 376 2.49 20.32 -5.16
N GLU A 377 2.09 21.53 -4.74
CA GLU A 377 2.52 22.78 -5.39
C GLU A 377 4.03 22.94 -5.42
N ARG A 378 4.72 22.58 -4.33
CA ARG A 378 6.19 22.66 -4.26
C ARG A 378 6.90 21.69 -5.20
N MET A 379 6.33 20.51 -5.45
CA MET A 379 6.98 19.46 -6.26
C MET A 379 6.60 19.53 -7.74
N PHE A 380 5.36 19.92 -8.04
CA PHE A 380 4.80 19.84 -9.39
C PHE A 380 4.26 21.18 -9.91
N GLY A 381 4.31 22.25 -9.12
CA GLY A 381 3.70 23.53 -9.45
C GLY A 381 2.17 23.49 -9.30
N ASN A 382 1.50 24.50 -9.83
CA ASN A 382 0.03 24.52 -9.85
C ASN A 382 -0.50 23.48 -10.83
N LEU A 383 -1.16 22.45 -10.32
CA LEU A 383 -1.74 21.34 -11.09
C LEU A 383 -3.15 21.66 -11.63
N GLY A 384 -3.71 22.83 -11.32
CA GLY A 384 -5.06 23.23 -11.72
C GLY A 384 -6.17 22.50 -10.96
N GLY A 385 -7.42 22.81 -11.29
CA GLY A 385 -8.63 22.24 -10.65
C GLY A 385 -9.25 21.08 -11.42
N HIS A 386 -8.45 20.36 -12.20
CA HIS A 386 -8.94 19.44 -13.25
C HIS A 386 -8.59 17.97 -13.00
N HIS A 387 -8.06 17.62 -11.83
CA HIS A 387 -7.67 16.27 -11.47
C HIS A 387 -8.54 15.74 -10.34
N MET A 388 -8.52 14.42 -10.13
CA MET A 388 -9.43 13.77 -9.20
C MET A 388 -9.28 14.27 -7.76
N MET A 389 -8.06 14.63 -7.35
CA MET A 389 -7.75 15.11 -6.00
C MET A 389 -7.79 16.64 -5.88
N ALA A 390 -8.42 17.36 -6.82
CA ALA A 390 -8.68 18.78 -6.64
C ALA A 390 -9.66 19.02 -5.46
N PRO A 391 -9.43 20.00 -4.57
CA PRO A 391 -10.29 20.29 -3.41
C PRO A 391 -11.68 20.81 -3.82
N LEU A 392 -11.76 21.39 -5.01
CA LEU A 392 -12.96 21.93 -5.62
C LEU A 392 -13.10 21.28 -6.99
N PHE A 393 -14.07 20.40 -7.11
CA PHE A 393 -14.37 19.74 -8.36
C PHE A 393 -15.05 20.72 -9.32
N ILE A 394 -14.38 21.05 -10.43
CA ILE A 394 -14.88 21.92 -11.50
C ILE A 394 -15.05 21.11 -12.80
N HIS A 395 -14.04 20.32 -13.17
CA HIS A 395 -14.00 19.45 -14.35
C HIS A 395 -12.97 18.33 -14.12
N LEU A 396 -13.03 17.20 -14.85
CA LEU A 396 -12.00 16.15 -14.81
C LEU A 396 -11.23 16.03 -16.14
N ASN A 397 -9.90 16.12 -16.09
CA ASN A 397 -9.01 15.89 -17.22
C ASN A 397 -9.02 14.42 -17.58
N LYS A 398 -9.70 14.10 -18.67
CA LYS A 398 -10.00 12.72 -19.05
C LYS A 398 -8.78 11.90 -19.49
N THR A 399 -7.78 12.56 -20.09
CA THR A 399 -6.52 11.94 -20.54
C THR A 399 -5.59 11.66 -19.36
N PHE A 400 -5.70 12.47 -18.29
CA PHE A 400 -4.91 12.33 -17.07
C PHE A 400 -5.79 12.62 -15.83
N PRO A 401 -6.76 11.74 -15.51
CA PRO A 401 -7.70 11.97 -14.41
C PRO A 401 -7.00 12.05 -13.06
N TRP A 402 -5.90 11.30 -12.92
CA TRP A 402 -5.01 11.38 -11.77
C TRP A 402 -3.84 12.31 -12.07
N SER A 403 -3.57 13.25 -11.17
CA SER A 403 -2.43 14.15 -11.27
C SER A 403 -1.11 13.40 -11.06
N PRO A 404 0.03 13.95 -11.52
CA PRO A 404 1.35 13.44 -11.15
C PRO A 404 1.58 13.39 -9.63
N CYS A 405 0.96 14.30 -8.87
CA CYS A 405 1.03 14.29 -7.40
C CYS A 405 0.30 13.07 -6.83
N SER A 406 -0.94 12.84 -7.26
CA SER A 406 -1.76 11.69 -6.86
C SER A 406 -1.02 10.37 -7.14
N ALA A 407 -0.48 10.23 -8.36
CA ALA A 407 0.28 9.05 -8.79
C ALA A 407 1.56 8.84 -7.95
N LEU A 408 2.25 9.91 -7.55
CA LEU A 408 3.42 9.82 -6.66
C LEU A 408 3.02 9.32 -5.26
N TYR A 409 2.01 9.92 -4.64
CA TYR A 409 1.65 9.61 -3.26
C TYR A 409 1.13 8.18 -3.09
N ILE A 410 0.28 7.70 -4.01
CA ILE A 410 -0.19 6.30 -3.97
C ILE A 410 0.97 5.31 -4.23
N THR A 411 1.90 5.67 -5.12
CA THR A 411 3.11 4.88 -5.37
C THR A 411 3.96 4.76 -4.11
N GLU A 412 4.24 5.88 -3.43
CA GLU A 412 4.97 5.87 -2.16
C GLU A 412 4.21 5.11 -1.06
N PHE A 413 2.89 5.25 -1.00
CA PHE A 413 2.05 4.52 -0.04
C PHE A 413 2.22 3.00 -0.19
N PHE A 414 2.20 2.49 -1.43
CA PHE A 414 2.42 1.08 -1.73
C PHE A 414 3.87 0.63 -1.56
N ASP A 415 4.85 1.43 -1.99
CA ASP A 415 6.27 1.06 -1.87
C ASP A 415 6.76 1.09 -0.41
N ASN A 416 6.18 1.96 0.41
CA ASN A 416 6.38 1.94 1.87
C ASN A 416 5.55 0.85 2.56
N GLY A 417 4.71 0.14 1.79
CA GLY A 417 3.81 -0.93 2.17
C GLY A 417 2.86 -0.58 3.29
N HIS A 418 2.36 0.65 3.23
CA HIS A 418 1.19 1.08 3.99
C HIS A 418 -0.10 0.48 3.42
N GLY A 419 -0.08 0.02 2.16
CA GLY A 419 -1.17 -0.69 1.49
C GLY A 419 -0.98 -2.21 1.40
N ASP A 420 -0.22 -2.84 2.30
CA ASP A 420 0.09 -4.28 2.24
C ASP A 420 -1.14 -5.19 2.46
N CYS A 421 -2.23 -4.66 3.04
CA CYS A 421 -3.51 -5.39 3.16
C CYS A 421 -4.22 -5.57 1.81
N LEU A 422 -3.87 -4.77 0.79
CA LEU A 422 -4.51 -4.79 -0.52
C LEU A 422 -3.84 -5.82 -1.47
N LEU A 423 -3.02 -6.73 -0.94
CA LEU A 423 -2.10 -7.59 -1.69
C LEU A 423 -2.64 -9.00 -1.93
N ASP A 424 -3.79 -9.32 -1.37
CA ASP A 424 -4.54 -10.54 -1.60
C ASP A 424 -5.63 -10.32 -2.66
N PRO A 425 -5.71 -11.19 -3.67
CA PRO A 425 -6.79 -11.13 -4.65
C PRO A 425 -8.07 -11.78 -4.07
N PRO A 426 -9.27 -11.32 -4.49
CA PRO A 426 -10.49 -12.09 -4.30
C PRO A 426 -10.37 -13.41 -5.10
N GLU A 427 -10.83 -14.57 -4.58
CA GLU A 427 -10.43 -15.88 -5.15
C GLU A 427 -10.86 -16.15 -6.62
N SER A 428 -11.69 -15.30 -7.24
CA SER A 428 -11.80 -15.26 -8.72
C SER A 428 -12.21 -13.89 -9.28
N ILE A 429 -11.69 -13.58 -10.48
CA ILE A 429 -11.94 -12.37 -11.28
C ILE A 429 -12.31 -12.86 -12.69
N LEU A 430 -13.48 -12.49 -13.22
CA LEU A 430 -13.94 -12.91 -14.56
C LEU A 430 -13.41 -11.95 -15.65
N PRO A 431 -12.86 -12.45 -16.78
CA PRO A 431 -12.40 -11.62 -17.89
C PRO A 431 -13.56 -11.09 -18.76
N LEU A 432 -13.30 -9.97 -19.45
CA LEU A 432 -14.26 -9.18 -20.21
C LEU A 432 -14.78 -9.84 -21.51
N PRO A 433 -16.05 -9.56 -21.91
CA PRO A 433 -16.60 -9.94 -23.20
C PRO A 433 -16.04 -9.06 -24.33
N SER A 434 -15.43 -9.69 -25.33
CA SER A 434 -14.62 -9.02 -26.38
C SER A 434 -15.14 -9.19 -27.82
N GLU A 435 -16.32 -9.81 -27.98
CA GLU A 435 -17.05 -9.87 -29.26
C GLU A 435 -17.86 -8.58 -29.51
N LEU A 436 -18.04 -8.19 -30.78
CA LEU A 436 -18.77 -6.97 -31.15
C LEU A 436 -20.29 -7.21 -31.20
N PRO A 437 -21.15 -6.22 -30.90
CA PRO A 437 -22.57 -6.49 -30.68
C PRO A 437 -23.30 -7.08 -31.90
N GLY A 438 -22.91 -6.69 -33.12
CA GLY A 438 -23.57 -7.05 -34.36
C GLY A 438 -23.30 -8.48 -34.85
N THR A 439 -22.30 -9.18 -34.31
CA THR A 439 -22.08 -10.62 -34.56
C THR A 439 -23.00 -11.48 -33.70
N THR A 440 -23.37 -10.97 -32.53
CA THR A 440 -24.25 -11.67 -31.58
C THR A 440 -25.71 -11.30 -31.82
N TYR A 441 -25.96 -10.07 -32.28
CA TYR A 441 -27.29 -9.48 -32.31
C TYR A 441 -27.59 -8.83 -33.67
N SER A 442 -28.36 -9.53 -34.52
CA SER A 442 -28.72 -9.13 -35.89
C SER A 442 -29.89 -8.13 -35.97
N LEU A 443 -30.28 -7.70 -37.18
CA LEU A 443 -31.15 -6.54 -37.42
C LEU A 443 -32.54 -6.61 -36.77
N ASP A 444 -33.23 -7.73 -36.88
CA ASP A 444 -34.55 -7.89 -36.24
C ASP A 444 -34.41 -7.86 -34.72
N ARG A 445 -33.36 -8.52 -34.21
CA ARG A 445 -32.96 -8.47 -32.80
C ARG A 445 -32.68 -7.03 -32.36
N GLN A 446 -31.99 -6.22 -33.18
CA GLN A 446 -31.71 -4.80 -32.92
C GLN A 446 -33.01 -3.95 -32.93
N CYS A 447 -33.94 -4.23 -33.85
CA CYS A 447 -35.26 -3.60 -33.89
C CYS A 447 -36.16 -3.96 -32.69
N GLN A 448 -36.15 -5.21 -32.22
CA GLN A 448 -37.04 -5.68 -31.13
C GLN A 448 -36.80 -5.00 -29.77
N GLN A 449 -35.67 -4.30 -29.56
CA GLN A 449 -35.51 -3.36 -28.43
C GLN A 449 -35.31 -1.89 -28.89
N MET A 450 -35.52 -1.59 -30.17
CA MET A 450 -35.67 -0.21 -30.66
C MET A 450 -37.06 0.38 -30.33
N PHE A 451 -38.03 -0.51 -30.11
CA PHE A 451 -39.38 -0.23 -29.64
C PHE A 451 -39.81 -1.37 -28.69
N GLY A 452 -40.86 -2.14 -28.97
CA GLY A 452 -41.19 -3.40 -28.28
C GLY A 452 -40.70 -4.67 -29.00
N GLU A 453 -40.90 -5.84 -28.39
CA GLU A 453 -40.60 -7.17 -29.00
C GLU A 453 -41.36 -7.42 -30.31
N GLU A 454 -42.41 -6.64 -30.59
CA GLU A 454 -43.27 -6.70 -31.76
C GLU A 454 -42.69 -6.01 -33.01
N PHE A 455 -41.47 -5.46 -32.96
CA PHE A 455 -40.86 -4.74 -34.08
C PHE A 455 -39.80 -5.57 -34.81
N VAL A 456 -39.91 -5.67 -36.14
CA VAL A 456 -38.94 -6.36 -37.03
C VAL A 456 -38.30 -5.35 -37.99
N HIS A 457 -37.16 -5.69 -38.60
CA HIS A 457 -36.52 -4.78 -39.55
C HIS A 457 -37.39 -4.57 -40.80
N CYS A 458 -37.29 -3.37 -41.38
CA CYS A 458 -38.07 -2.99 -42.54
C CYS A 458 -37.52 -3.67 -43.81
N PRO A 459 -38.32 -4.47 -44.54
CA PRO A 459 -37.82 -5.32 -45.62
C PRO A 459 -37.28 -4.58 -46.86
N ASN A 460 -37.60 -3.29 -47.03
CA ASN A 460 -37.15 -2.47 -48.16
C ASN A 460 -36.38 -1.25 -47.66
N THR A 461 -35.18 -1.49 -47.12
CA THR A 461 -34.26 -0.44 -46.65
C THR A 461 -33.43 0.06 -47.84
N SER A 462 -33.25 1.38 -47.98
CA SER A 462 -32.48 1.96 -49.10
C SER A 462 -30.98 1.69 -48.94
N ASP A 463 -30.22 1.60 -50.03
CA ASP A 463 -28.78 1.29 -49.99
C ASP A 463 -27.98 2.34 -49.18
N SER A 464 -28.42 3.60 -49.16
CA SER A 464 -27.81 4.67 -48.36
C SER A 464 -28.07 4.55 -46.86
N ASP A 465 -29.06 3.73 -46.47
CA ASP A 465 -29.48 3.51 -45.08
C ASP A 465 -28.86 2.24 -44.46
N VAL A 466 -28.17 1.43 -45.28
CA VAL A 466 -27.46 0.23 -44.83
C VAL A 466 -26.27 0.63 -43.94
N CYS A 467 -26.21 0.07 -42.73
CA CYS A 467 -25.30 0.46 -41.64
C CYS A 467 -25.46 1.88 -41.09
N SER A 468 -26.37 2.72 -41.61
CA SER A 468 -26.47 4.15 -41.27
C SER A 468 -27.83 4.58 -40.71
N GLN A 469 -28.92 3.95 -41.14
CA GLN A 469 -30.27 4.21 -40.64
C GLN A 469 -31.07 2.89 -40.57
N LEU A 470 -31.12 2.27 -39.40
CA LEU A 470 -31.89 1.07 -39.09
C LEU A 470 -33.38 1.43 -39.09
N TRP A 471 -34.11 0.96 -40.10
CA TRP A 471 -35.56 1.13 -40.21
C TRP A 471 -36.28 -0.11 -39.68
N CYS A 472 -37.25 0.08 -38.79
CA CYS A 472 -38.01 -1.00 -38.15
C CYS A 472 -39.52 -0.81 -38.39
N ARG A 473 -40.32 -1.87 -38.29
CA ARG A 473 -41.79 -1.79 -38.34
C ARG A 473 -42.42 -2.75 -37.34
N GLU A 474 -43.60 -2.39 -36.86
CA GLU A 474 -44.41 -3.29 -36.05
C GLU A 474 -44.92 -4.46 -36.90
N GLU A 475 -44.80 -5.68 -36.40
CA GLU A 475 -45.14 -6.90 -37.09
C GLU A 475 -46.63 -6.90 -37.50
N GLY A 476 -46.88 -7.03 -38.81
CA GLY A 476 -48.23 -6.94 -39.38
C GLY A 476 -48.70 -5.54 -39.78
N LYS A 477 -47.91 -4.47 -39.54
CA LYS A 477 -48.19 -3.11 -40.06
C LYS A 477 -47.24 -2.71 -41.19
N PRO A 478 -47.70 -1.93 -42.18
CA PRO A 478 -46.89 -1.55 -43.35
C PRO A 478 -45.98 -0.33 -43.11
N HIS A 479 -46.23 0.46 -42.05
CA HIS A 479 -45.48 1.67 -41.74
C HIS A 479 -44.15 1.31 -41.07
N CYS A 480 -43.03 1.60 -41.73
CA CYS A 480 -41.70 1.56 -41.11
C CYS A 480 -41.36 2.91 -40.47
N THR A 481 -40.56 2.88 -39.41
CA THR A 481 -40.18 3.99 -38.55
C THR A 481 -38.71 3.85 -38.12
N THR A 482 -38.09 4.94 -37.66
CA THR A 482 -36.71 4.97 -37.13
C THR A 482 -36.53 6.21 -36.23
N ARG A 483 -35.32 6.50 -35.76
CA ARG A 483 -34.94 7.78 -35.11
C ARG A 483 -33.71 8.36 -35.85
N ASN A 484 -33.88 9.55 -36.43
CA ASN A 484 -32.99 10.04 -37.50
C ASN A 484 -31.55 10.31 -37.03
N GLY A 485 -30.56 10.08 -37.91
CA GLY A 485 -29.16 10.51 -37.71
C GLY A 485 -28.45 9.87 -36.51
N SER A 486 -29.03 8.80 -35.97
CA SER A 486 -28.66 8.20 -34.69
C SER A 486 -28.57 6.66 -34.72
N LEU A 487 -28.99 6.02 -35.82
CA LEU A 487 -29.33 4.59 -35.84
C LEU A 487 -28.61 3.83 -36.94
N HIS A 488 -27.30 3.71 -36.77
CA HIS A 488 -26.47 2.82 -37.54
C HIS A 488 -26.73 1.36 -37.13
N TRP A 489 -26.55 0.40 -38.03
CA TRP A 489 -26.60 -1.01 -37.63
C TRP A 489 -25.41 -1.30 -36.71
N ALA A 490 -25.58 -2.14 -35.68
CA ALA A 490 -24.54 -2.40 -34.69
C ALA A 490 -23.23 -2.91 -35.31
N ASP A 491 -22.08 -2.56 -34.73
CA ASP A 491 -20.77 -2.98 -35.23
C ASP A 491 -20.67 -4.52 -35.22
N GLY A 492 -20.39 -5.14 -36.37
CA GLY A 492 -20.42 -6.58 -36.60
C GLY A 492 -21.62 -7.08 -37.44
N THR A 493 -22.66 -6.25 -37.63
CA THR A 493 -23.91 -6.66 -38.31
C THR A 493 -23.71 -6.84 -39.80
N THR A 494 -24.13 -7.98 -40.36
CA THR A 494 -23.97 -8.28 -41.79
C THR A 494 -24.78 -7.33 -42.66
N CYS A 495 -24.12 -6.63 -43.58
CA CYS A 495 -24.71 -5.53 -44.36
C CYS A 495 -24.73 -5.74 -45.88
N ALA A 496 -23.86 -6.61 -46.37
CA ALA A 496 -23.99 -7.27 -47.65
C ALA A 496 -23.28 -8.63 -47.54
N THR A 497 -23.33 -9.44 -48.60
CA THR A 497 -22.51 -10.66 -48.67
C THR A 497 -21.03 -10.28 -48.41
N ASN A 498 -20.42 -10.86 -47.36
CA ASN A 498 -19.06 -10.58 -46.88
C ASN A 498 -18.76 -9.16 -46.36
N MET A 499 -19.78 -8.39 -45.98
CA MET A 499 -19.63 -7.04 -45.42
C MET A 499 -20.33 -6.96 -44.06
N SER A 500 -19.72 -6.24 -43.11
CA SER A 500 -20.29 -5.97 -41.79
C SER A 500 -20.15 -4.50 -41.42
N CYS A 501 -21.04 -4.01 -40.57
CA CYS A 501 -21.00 -2.62 -40.14
C CYS A 501 -19.89 -2.38 -39.12
N LEU A 502 -19.15 -1.27 -39.22
CA LEU A 502 -18.21 -0.80 -38.20
C LEU A 502 -18.14 0.73 -38.22
N HIS A 503 -18.21 1.37 -37.05
CA HIS A 503 -18.26 2.83 -36.91
C HIS A 503 -19.40 3.48 -37.71
N GLY A 504 -20.46 2.72 -38.02
CA GLY A 504 -21.62 3.17 -38.78
C GLY A 504 -21.49 3.17 -40.31
N ALA A 505 -20.51 2.46 -40.88
CA ALA A 505 -20.36 2.23 -42.31
C ALA A 505 -20.36 0.73 -42.64
N CYS A 506 -20.87 0.33 -43.82
CA CYS A 506 -20.76 -1.05 -44.30
C CYS A 506 -19.35 -1.30 -44.81
N MET A 507 -18.53 -1.95 -43.98
CA MET A 507 -17.12 -2.25 -44.25
C MET A 507 -16.96 -3.75 -44.55
N ALA A 508 -15.78 -4.14 -45.03
CA ALA A 508 -15.53 -5.55 -45.30
C ALA A 508 -15.56 -6.33 -43.98
N ALA A 509 -16.36 -7.41 -43.92
CA ALA A 509 -16.62 -8.12 -42.67
C ALA A 509 -15.34 -8.62 -41.98
N HIS A 510 -14.30 -8.91 -42.76
CA HIS A 510 -12.99 -9.34 -42.25
C HIS A 510 -12.18 -8.25 -41.53
N GLU A 511 -12.46 -6.96 -41.79
CA GLU A 511 -11.86 -5.83 -41.07
C GLU A 511 -12.66 -5.52 -39.79
N VAL A 512 -13.94 -5.89 -39.76
CA VAL A 512 -14.85 -5.79 -38.61
C VAL A 512 -14.71 -6.95 -37.63
N MET A 513 -14.45 -8.15 -38.14
CA MET A 513 -14.14 -9.37 -37.35
C MET A 513 -12.75 -9.31 -36.67
N GLN A 514 -12.17 -8.13 -36.51
CA GLN A 514 -10.90 -7.92 -35.81
C GLN A 514 -11.20 -7.22 -34.47
N PRO A 515 -11.39 -7.97 -33.36
CA PRO A 515 -11.74 -7.36 -32.07
C PRO A 515 -10.63 -6.41 -31.62
N LYS A 516 -11.02 -5.22 -31.14
CA LYS A 516 -10.10 -4.10 -30.89
C LYS A 516 -9.04 -4.50 -29.86
N VAL A 517 -7.80 -4.57 -30.33
CA VAL A 517 -6.73 -5.33 -29.67
C VAL A 517 -6.44 -4.81 -28.26
N VAL A 518 -6.48 -5.71 -27.28
CA VAL A 518 -6.03 -5.43 -25.91
C VAL A 518 -4.50 -5.30 -25.93
N VAL A 519 -4.01 -4.13 -25.54
CA VAL A 519 -2.58 -3.87 -25.45
C VAL A 519 -2.23 -3.79 -23.97
N ASP A 520 -1.69 -4.87 -23.43
CA ASP A 520 -1.10 -4.87 -22.10
C ASP A 520 0.13 -3.94 -22.08
N GLY A 521 0.31 -3.25 -20.94
CA GLY A 521 1.45 -2.37 -20.75
C GLY A 521 2.76 -3.12 -20.71
N GLY A 522 3.78 -2.56 -21.36
CA GLY A 522 5.16 -3.03 -21.25
C GLY A 522 6.07 -1.99 -20.61
N TRP A 523 7.03 -2.48 -19.83
CA TRP A 523 8.03 -1.63 -19.20
C TRP A 523 8.94 -1.02 -20.26
N GLY A 524 9.05 0.31 -20.27
CA GLY A 524 10.08 1.01 -21.00
C GLY A 524 11.47 0.71 -20.46
N ALA A 525 12.49 1.19 -21.17
CA ALA A 525 13.88 1.11 -20.73
C ALA A 525 14.09 1.80 -19.37
N TRP A 526 15.07 1.33 -18.61
CA TRP A 526 15.52 2.01 -17.41
C TRP A 526 16.05 3.41 -17.75
N GLY A 527 15.53 4.41 -17.05
CA GLY A 527 16.04 5.77 -17.11
C GLY A 527 17.46 5.89 -16.55
N PRO A 528 18.13 7.03 -16.77
CA PRO A 528 19.46 7.26 -16.22
C PRO A 528 19.45 7.22 -14.69
N TRP A 529 20.59 6.84 -14.10
CA TRP A 529 20.80 6.95 -12.67
C TRP A 529 20.68 8.41 -12.23
N GLN A 530 19.82 8.67 -11.24
CA GLN A 530 19.69 9.98 -10.62
C GLN A 530 20.92 10.32 -9.78
N GLN A 531 21.02 11.58 -9.35
CA GLN A 531 22.13 12.02 -8.51
C GLN A 531 22.20 11.19 -7.21
N CYS A 532 23.41 10.73 -6.88
CA CYS A 532 23.68 10.03 -5.64
C CYS A 532 23.25 10.85 -4.42
N SER A 533 22.58 10.22 -3.45
CA SER A 533 22.08 10.86 -2.23
C SER A 533 23.18 11.47 -1.36
N ARG A 534 24.44 11.03 -1.53
CA ARG A 534 25.60 11.48 -0.76
C ARG A 534 26.81 11.61 -1.66
N THR A 535 27.68 12.58 -1.39
CA THR A 535 28.94 12.80 -2.14
C THR A 535 30.10 11.94 -1.63
N CYS A 536 29.97 11.39 -0.42
CA CYS A 536 30.96 10.54 0.23
C CYS A 536 30.31 9.65 1.30
N GLY A 537 31.05 8.64 1.76
CA GLY A 537 30.71 7.79 2.89
C GLY A 537 29.53 6.87 2.64
N GLY A 538 29.23 6.57 1.37
CA GLY A 538 28.22 5.61 0.92
C GLY A 538 26.84 6.24 0.83
N GLY A 539 26.43 6.57 -0.40
CA GLY A 539 25.09 7.03 -0.77
C GLY A 539 24.32 5.97 -1.57
N VAL A 540 23.13 6.36 -2.00
CA VAL A 540 22.25 5.54 -2.84
C VAL A 540 21.79 6.38 -4.02
N GLU A 541 21.81 5.79 -5.21
CA GLU A 541 21.23 6.37 -6.42
C GLU A 541 20.13 5.45 -6.96
N PHE A 542 19.17 6.06 -7.65
CA PHE A 542 17.96 5.39 -8.12
C PHE A 542 17.84 5.54 -9.64
N SER A 543 17.31 4.52 -10.28
CA SER A 543 16.89 4.54 -11.69
C SER A 543 15.46 4.01 -11.77
N TYR A 544 14.64 4.68 -12.57
CA TYR A 544 13.20 4.45 -12.69
C TYR A 544 12.88 4.01 -14.11
N ARG A 545 11.80 3.25 -14.28
CA ARG A 545 11.21 2.99 -15.60
C ARG A 545 9.71 3.17 -15.55
N GLU A 546 9.14 3.52 -16.69
CA GLU A 546 7.73 3.84 -16.86
C GLU A 546 7.05 2.76 -17.70
N CYS A 547 5.74 2.58 -17.52
CA CYS A 547 4.94 1.62 -18.29
C CYS A 547 4.50 2.22 -19.63
N THR A 548 5.42 2.28 -20.59
CA THR A 548 5.23 3.04 -21.84
C THR A 548 5.57 2.28 -23.12
N ASP A 549 6.08 1.05 -23.03
CA ASP A 549 6.55 0.28 -24.19
C ASP A 549 5.88 -1.11 -24.29
N PRO A 550 4.59 -1.18 -24.69
CA PRO A 550 3.69 -0.06 -25.00
C PRO A 550 2.95 0.47 -23.76
N VAL A 551 2.30 1.64 -23.89
CA VAL A 551 1.34 2.13 -22.88
C VAL A 551 0.11 1.20 -22.89
N PRO A 552 -0.45 0.79 -21.73
CA PRO A 552 -1.67 -0.01 -21.69
C PRO A 552 -2.83 0.69 -22.42
N GLN A 553 -3.53 -0.03 -23.30
CA GLN A 553 -4.68 0.47 -24.04
C GLN A 553 -5.81 -0.57 -24.08
N ASN A 554 -7.03 -0.10 -24.33
CA ASN A 554 -8.22 -0.95 -24.54
C ASN A 554 -8.47 -1.92 -23.37
N GLY A 555 -8.29 -1.47 -22.13
CA GLY A 555 -8.45 -2.30 -20.93
C GLY A 555 -7.27 -3.25 -20.65
N GLY A 556 -6.13 -3.06 -21.33
CA GLY A 556 -4.90 -3.80 -21.07
C GLY A 556 -4.35 -3.57 -19.66
N LYS A 557 -3.65 -4.57 -19.14
CA LYS A 557 -3.09 -4.56 -17.78
C LYS A 557 -1.99 -3.52 -17.65
N TYR A 558 -1.97 -2.83 -16.51
CA TYR A 558 -0.81 -2.00 -16.15
C TYR A 558 0.42 -2.88 -15.87
N CYS A 559 1.61 -2.36 -16.12
CA CYS A 559 2.85 -3.11 -15.97
C CYS A 559 3.04 -3.62 -14.53
N GLU A 560 3.39 -4.89 -14.39
CA GLU A 560 3.74 -5.53 -13.12
C GLU A 560 5.24 -5.85 -13.09
N GLY A 561 5.86 -5.77 -11.92
CA GLY A 561 7.29 -5.99 -11.73
C GLY A 561 8.05 -4.76 -11.23
N GLN A 562 9.38 -4.87 -11.18
CA GLN A 562 10.23 -3.86 -10.56
C GLN A 562 10.15 -2.54 -11.34
N ARG A 563 9.81 -1.42 -10.67
CA ARG A 563 9.71 -0.09 -11.28
C ARG A 563 10.82 0.87 -10.87
N VAL A 564 11.50 0.56 -9.75
CA VAL A 564 12.71 1.27 -9.32
C VAL A 564 13.84 0.27 -9.06
N GLN A 565 15.03 0.60 -9.53
CA GLN A 565 16.27 -0.05 -9.14
C GLN A 565 17.17 0.94 -8.42
N TYR A 566 18.00 0.45 -7.51
CA TYR A 566 18.87 1.28 -6.69
C TYR A 566 20.20 0.58 -6.45
N GLN A 567 21.26 1.38 -6.32
CA GLN A 567 22.61 0.88 -6.04
C GLN A 567 23.38 1.84 -5.13
N SER A 568 24.44 1.30 -4.51
CA SER A 568 25.37 2.12 -3.73
C SER A 568 26.21 3.01 -4.64
N CYS A 569 26.48 4.23 -4.18
CA CYS A 569 27.33 5.19 -4.86
C CYS A 569 28.24 5.90 -3.85
N ASN A 570 29.33 6.49 -4.31
CA ASN A 570 30.25 7.29 -3.49
C ASN A 570 30.73 6.65 -2.16
N PRO A 571 31.30 5.43 -2.15
CA PRO A 571 31.79 4.76 -0.94
C PRO A 571 33.08 5.36 -0.35
N GLN A 572 33.75 6.29 -1.04
CA GLN A 572 34.92 7.01 -0.51
C GLN A 572 34.60 7.69 0.83
N THR A 573 35.37 7.44 1.89
CA THR A 573 35.11 7.98 3.23
C THR A 573 35.06 9.52 3.22
N CYS A 574 34.11 10.10 3.95
CA CYS A 574 34.00 11.55 4.12
C CYS A 574 35.14 12.14 4.95
N GLU A 575 35.43 13.43 4.75
CA GLU A 575 36.33 14.19 5.61
C GLU A 575 35.83 14.22 7.07
N GLU A 576 36.75 14.05 8.01
CA GLU A 576 36.40 13.77 9.39
C GLU A 576 36.08 15.04 10.19
N ASN A 577 34.80 15.36 10.35
CA ASN A 577 34.32 16.40 11.27
C ASN A 577 33.99 15.85 12.69
N GLY A 578 34.24 14.57 12.92
CA GLY A 578 33.96 13.89 14.19
C GLY A 578 32.48 13.59 14.47
N LYS A 579 31.58 13.85 13.51
CA LYS A 579 30.14 13.59 13.61
C LYS A 579 29.70 12.53 12.61
N SER A 580 28.64 11.81 12.95
CA SER A 580 27.96 10.94 12.00
C SER A 580 27.02 11.75 11.10
N PHE A 581 26.77 11.25 9.89
CA PHE A 581 25.83 11.88 8.95
C PHE A 581 24.40 12.03 9.53
N ARG A 582 24.02 11.17 10.47
CA ARG A 582 22.73 11.28 11.17
C ARG A 582 22.73 12.39 12.23
N GLU A 583 23.87 12.66 12.86
CA GLU A 583 24.02 13.81 13.76
C GLU A 583 23.87 15.11 12.99
N GLU A 584 24.50 15.24 11.83
CA GLU A 584 24.36 16.42 10.95
C GLU A 584 22.89 16.68 10.58
N GLN A 585 22.13 15.62 10.27
CA GLN A 585 20.70 15.73 9.98
C GLN A 585 19.89 16.23 11.19
N CYS A 586 20.18 15.79 12.42
CA CYS A 586 19.53 16.33 13.62
C CYS A 586 19.94 17.79 13.90
N GLU A 587 21.22 18.12 13.70
CA GLU A 587 21.75 19.48 13.96
C GLU A 587 21.11 20.55 13.09
N LYS A 588 20.61 20.18 11.90
CA LYS A 588 19.80 21.07 11.04
C LYS A 588 18.62 21.72 11.78
N TYR A 589 18.11 21.10 12.84
CA TYR A 589 16.98 21.61 13.62
C TYR A 589 17.39 22.37 14.89
N ASN A 590 18.69 22.55 15.14
CA ASN A 590 19.19 23.44 16.19
C ASN A 590 18.85 24.89 15.82
N SER A 591 17.76 25.42 16.38
CA SER A 591 17.26 26.75 16.05
C SER A 591 16.66 27.44 17.27
N PHE A 592 16.55 28.77 17.22
CA PHE A 592 15.91 29.58 18.27
C PHE A 592 14.43 29.25 18.51
N ASN A 593 13.79 28.49 17.62
CA ASN A 593 12.43 27.98 17.83
C ASN A 593 12.36 26.88 18.91
N TYR A 594 13.49 26.27 19.25
CA TYR A 594 13.58 25.20 20.25
C TYR A 594 14.55 25.62 21.34
N LEU A 595 14.04 26.32 22.35
CA LEU A 595 14.83 26.76 23.50
C LEU A 595 14.71 25.77 24.66
N ASP A 596 15.78 25.67 25.45
CA ASP A 596 15.77 24.99 26.74
C ASP A 596 15.18 25.87 27.85
N ILE A 597 15.10 25.32 29.07
CA ILE A 597 14.53 26.01 30.24
C ILE A 597 15.34 27.27 30.61
N LEU A 598 16.60 27.36 30.18
CA LEU A 598 17.52 28.47 30.43
C LEU A 598 17.53 29.49 29.27
N GLY A 599 16.70 29.30 28.25
CA GLY A 599 16.62 30.18 27.07
C GLY A 599 17.73 29.96 26.03
N ASN A 600 18.54 28.91 26.16
CA ASN A 600 19.55 28.56 25.16
C ASN A 600 18.96 27.67 24.06
N MET A 601 19.54 27.69 22.87
CA MET A 601 19.13 26.79 21.80
C MET A 601 19.37 25.33 22.17
N LYS A 602 18.34 24.49 22.01
CA LYS A 602 18.43 23.04 22.19
C LYS A 602 19.39 22.45 21.17
N GLN A 603 20.28 21.57 21.65
CA GLN A 603 21.14 20.74 20.81
C GLN A 603 20.47 19.38 20.58
N TRP A 604 20.04 19.12 19.35
CA TRP A 604 19.43 17.86 18.93
C TRP A 604 20.49 16.84 18.51
N ILE A 605 20.39 15.62 19.03
CA ILE A 605 21.28 14.50 18.69
C ILE A 605 20.46 13.24 18.35
N PRO A 606 20.98 12.28 17.57
CA PRO A 606 20.23 11.10 17.19
C PRO A 606 19.80 10.26 18.40
N LYS A 607 18.61 9.67 18.30
CA LYS A 607 18.08 8.71 19.26
C LYS A 607 17.92 7.35 18.60
N TYR A 608 18.58 6.32 19.15
CA TYR A 608 18.43 4.93 18.70
C TYR A 608 17.78 4.06 19.77
N ALA A 609 18.05 4.31 21.05
CA ALA A 609 17.46 3.61 22.18
C ALA A 609 15.94 3.82 22.23
N GLY A 610 15.21 2.71 22.34
CA GLY A 610 13.74 2.68 22.34
C GLY A 610 13.08 2.88 20.97
N VAL A 611 13.83 2.93 19.86
CA VAL A 611 13.26 3.02 18.50
C VAL A 611 13.02 1.62 17.94
N SER A 612 11.78 1.36 17.53
CA SER A 612 11.38 0.10 16.88
C SER A 612 12.26 -0.19 15.65
N PRO A 613 12.63 -1.45 15.38
CA PRO A 613 13.39 -1.82 14.18
C PRO A 613 12.79 -1.29 12.86
N ARG A 614 11.46 -1.21 12.77
CA ARG A 614 10.74 -0.69 11.57
C ARG A 614 10.91 0.82 11.40
N ASP A 615 11.10 1.56 12.48
CA ASP A 615 11.17 3.02 12.48
C ASP A 615 12.63 3.54 12.47
N ARG A 616 13.61 2.63 12.37
CA ARG A 616 15.05 2.97 12.43
C ARG A 616 15.56 3.88 11.31
N CYS A 617 14.77 4.11 10.28
CA CYS A 617 15.11 5.01 9.19
C CYS A 617 14.26 6.29 9.17
N LYS A 618 13.52 6.60 10.25
CA LYS A 618 12.98 7.95 10.51
C LYS A 618 14.00 8.80 11.27
N LEU A 619 13.90 10.13 11.21
CA LEU A 619 14.84 11.01 11.91
C LEU A 619 14.38 11.28 13.36
N PHE A 620 14.63 10.31 14.26
CA PHE A 620 14.45 10.50 15.70
C PHE A 620 15.62 11.29 16.29
N CYS A 621 15.33 12.46 16.85
CA CYS A 621 16.30 13.28 17.54
C CYS A 621 15.85 13.54 18.99
N ARG A 622 16.79 13.51 19.92
CA ARG A 622 16.57 13.85 21.34
C ARG A 622 17.36 15.10 21.71
N ALA A 623 16.83 15.87 22.65
CA ALA A 623 17.55 17.02 23.18
C ALA A 623 18.71 16.53 24.07
N LYS A 624 19.90 17.07 23.85
CA LYS A 624 21.10 16.74 24.64
C LYS A 624 20.88 17.14 26.10
N GLY A 625 21.08 16.19 27.01
CA GLY A 625 20.86 16.40 28.45
C GLY A 625 19.40 16.32 28.92
N SER A 626 18.44 16.02 28.03
CA SER A 626 17.02 15.86 28.35
C SER A 626 16.49 14.52 27.81
N SER A 627 15.37 14.05 28.38
CA SER A 627 14.61 12.90 27.88
C SER A 627 13.63 13.26 26.75
N GLU A 628 13.47 14.55 26.46
CA GLU A 628 12.64 15.06 25.36
C GLU A 628 13.16 14.59 24.00
N PHE A 629 12.27 14.09 23.15
CA PHE A 629 12.59 13.68 21.79
C PHE A 629 11.49 14.06 20.80
N LYS A 630 11.87 14.17 19.53
CA LYS A 630 10.98 14.50 18.41
C LYS A 630 11.38 13.71 17.17
N VAL A 631 10.41 13.42 16.31
CA VAL A 631 10.63 12.89 14.96
C VAL A 631 10.57 14.09 14.01
N PHE A 632 11.69 14.45 13.40
CA PHE A 632 11.75 15.62 12.51
C PHE A 632 11.43 15.30 11.06
N GLU A 633 11.80 14.11 10.59
CA GLU A 633 11.59 13.67 9.23
C GLU A 633 11.07 12.23 9.20
N ALA A 634 10.14 11.96 8.30
CA ALA A 634 9.56 10.63 8.08
C ALA A 634 10.59 9.64 7.51
N LYS A 635 11.63 10.14 6.83
CA LYS A 635 12.79 9.35 6.39
C LYS A 635 14.08 10.14 6.57
N VAL A 636 15.14 9.46 7.00
CA VAL A 636 16.51 10.00 6.89
C VAL A 636 16.95 9.98 5.43
N ILE A 637 17.96 10.78 5.10
CA ILE A 637 18.56 10.78 3.76
C ILE A 637 19.11 9.37 3.43
N ASP A 638 18.83 8.88 2.22
CA ASP A 638 19.24 7.54 1.81
C ASP A 638 20.77 7.37 1.85
N GLY A 639 21.22 6.18 2.26
CA GLY A 639 22.62 5.90 2.58
C GLY A 639 23.02 6.24 4.03
N THR A 640 22.11 6.79 4.85
CA THR A 640 22.35 6.93 6.29
C THR A 640 22.34 5.55 6.96
N THR A 641 23.30 5.25 7.85
CA THR A 641 23.30 3.98 8.59
C THR A 641 22.08 3.85 9.52
N CYS A 642 21.45 2.68 9.55
CA CYS A 642 20.26 2.44 10.37
C CYS A 642 20.49 2.56 11.88
N GLY A 643 21.73 2.36 12.33
CA GLY A 643 22.13 2.45 13.72
C GLY A 643 23.65 2.49 13.87
N PRO A 644 24.15 2.79 15.09
CA PRO A 644 25.59 2.96 15.32
C PRO A 644 26.40 1.65 15.15
N ASP A 645 25.75 0.52 15.40
CA ASP A 645 26.36 -0.82 15.42
C ASP A 645 26.02 -1.66 14.19
N THR A 646 25.42 -1.06 13.17
CA THR A 646 24.97 -1.76 11.96
C THR A 646 25.65 -1.19 10.73
N THR A 647 26.00 -2.06 9.79
CA THR A 647 26.44 -1.65 8.45
C THR A 647 25.27 -1.41 7.50
N SER A 648 24.06 -1.84 7.87
CA SER A 648 22.84 -1.60 7.11
C SER A 648 22.57 -0.11 6.89
N LEU A 649 22.06 0.21 5.70
CA LEU A 649 21.78 1.56 5.24
C LEU A 649 20.29 1.77 5.07
N CYS A 650 19.84 3.00 5.31
CA CYS A 650 18.48 3.42 5.02
C CYS A 650 18.31 3.67 3.53
N VAL A 651 17.28 3.06 2.94
CA VAL A 651 16.87 3.23 1.54
C VAL A 651 15.36 3.41 1.53
N GLN A 652 14.87 4.59 1.15
CA GLN A 652 13.45 5.01 1.17
C GLN A 652 12.78 4.67 2.51
N GLY A 653 13.41 5.03 3.63
CA GLY A 653 12.83 4.80 4.96
C GLY A 653 12.83 3.33 5.44
N GLN A 654 13.37 2.39 4.65
CA GLN A 654 13.58 1.00 5.04
C GLN A 654 15.05 0.71 5.37
N CYS A 655 15.33 -0.19 6.31
CA CYS A 655 16.69 -0.58 6.67
C CYS A 655 17.17 -1.78 5.82
N VAL A 656 18.04 -1.52 4.84
CA VAL A 656 18.54 -2.52 3.88
C VAL A 656 19.92 -3.01 4.30
N LYS A 657 20.16 -4.32 4.16
CA LYS A 657 21.46 -4.94 4.48
C LYS A 657 22.53 -4.45 3.51
N ALA A 658 23.60 -3.90 4.07
CA ALA A 658 24.81 -3.53 3.36
C ALA A 658 26.05 -4.06 4.10
N GLY A 659 27.13 -4.26 3.36
CA GLY A 659 28.41 -4.66 3.92
C GLY A 659 29.13 -3.50 4.62
N CYS A 660 30.22 -3.80 5.33
CA CYS A 660 31.08 -2.77 5.94
C CYS A 660 31.80 -1.87 4.92
N ASP A 661 31.79 -2.27 3.65
CA ASP A 661 32.25 -1.54 2.47
C ASP A 661 31.20 -0.56 1.93
N GLN A 662 30.06 -0.43 2.61
CA GLN A 662 28.95 0.46 2.25
C GLN A 662 28.24 0.08 0.95
N GLU A 663 28.47 -1.15 0.48
CA GLU A 663 27.80 -1.73 -0.69
C GLU A 663 26.53 -2.48 -0.28
N ILE A 664 25.40 -2.11 -0.88
CA ILE A 664 24.11 -2.78 -0.70
C ILE A 664 24.22 -4.22 -1.22
N GLY A 665 23.74 -5.19 -0.43
CA GLY A 665 23.84 -6.61 -0.77
C GLY A 665 25.21 -7.25 -0.48
N SER A 666 26.25 -6.47 -0.17
CA SER A 666 27.55 -7.01 0.24
C SER A 666 27.46 -7.80 1.54
N ASN A 667 28.20 -8.91 1.60
CA ASN A 667 28.29 -9.78 2.77
C ASN A 667 29.54 -9.48 3.64
N LYS A 668 30.35 -8.49 3.28
CA LYS A 668 31.55 -8.12 4.06
C LYS A 668 31.15 -7.57 5.43
N ARG A 669 31.88 -7.96 6.48
CA ARG A 669 31.64 -7.54 7.87
C ARG A 669 32.90 -6.94 8.48
N LEU A 670 32.71 -6.09 9.49
CA LEU A 670 33.80 -5.65 10.34
C LEU A 670 34.34 -6.84 11.12
N ASP A 671 35.66 -6.98 11.13
CA ASP A 671 36.34 -7.96 11.97
C ASP A 671 36.37 -7.52 13.44
N LYS A 672 37.00 -8.33 14.30
CA LYS A 672 37.08 -8.03 15.72
C LYS A 672 37.93 -6.77 16.05
N CYS A 673 38.69 -6.28 15.08
CA CYS A 673 39.57 -5.12 15.16
C CYS A 673 38.94 -3.85 14.58
N GLY A 674 37.75 -3.95 13.98
CA GLY A 674 37.06 -2.83 13.33
C GLY A 674 37.49 -2.61 11.87
N LEU A 675 38.18 -3.56 11.25
CA LEU A 675 38.55 -3.50 9.83
C LEU A 675 37.53 -4.24 8.96
N CYS A 676 37.14 -3.63 7.84
CA CYS A 676 36.19 -4.24 6.93
C CYS A 676 36.81 -5.40 6.14
N GLY A 677 36.24 -6.61 6.26
CA GLY A 677 36.80 -7.81 5.63
C GLY A 677 38.14 -8.25 6.23
N GLY A 678 38.50 -7.76 7.42
CA GLY A 678 39.76 -8.09 8.08
C GLY A 678 39.81 -9.52 8.62
N ASP A 679 41.03 -9.99 8.86
CA ASP A 679 41.34 -11.31 9.41
C ASP A 679 41.34 -11.35 10.95
N GLY A 680 41.17 -10.19 11.61
CA GLY A 680 41.24 -10.04 13.05
C GLY A 680 42.65 -10.19 13.63
N LEU A 681 43.72 -10.10 12.84
CA LEU A 681 45.09 -10.25 13.32
C LEU A 681 45.78 -8.92 13.67
N SER A 682 45.20 -7.78 13.30
CA SER A 682 45.78 -6.44 13.53
C SER A 682 45.65 -5.91 14.97
N CYS A 683 44.77 -6.52 15.78
CA CYS A 683 44.50 -6.10 17.15
C CYS A 683 44.71 -7.23 18.16
N ARG A 684 44.78 -6.87 19.44
CA ARG A 684 44.83 -7.80 20.58
C ARG A 684 43.68 -7.57 21.54
N LYS A 685 43.20 -8.65 22.16
CA LYS A 685 42.10 -8.61 23.14
C LYS A 685 42.62 -8.18 24.51
N ILE A 686 41.96 -7.20 25.12
CA ILE A 686 42.15 -6.81 26.52
C ILE A 686 40.95 -7.31 27.31
N THR A 687 41.23 -7.93 28.45
CA THR A 687 40.19 -8.41 29.38
C THR A 687 40.58 -8.11 30.81
N GLY A 688 39.58 -7.94 31.67
CA GLY A 688 39.78 -7.81 33.10
C GLY A 688 38.48 -7.87 33.88
N SER A 689 38.63 -7.80 35.20
CA SER A 689 37.53 -7.85 36.15
C SER A 689 37.80 -6.89 37.31
N TYR A 690 36.73 -6.42 37.94
CA TYR A 690 36.80 -5.51 39.07
C TYR A 690 35.77 -5.91 40.13
N ASN A 691 36.22 -6.03 41.37
CA ASN A 691 35.47 -6.61 42.49
C ASN A 691 35.62 -5.87 43.82
N LYS A 692 36.22 -4.68 43.81
CA LYS A 692 36.35 -3.83 44.99
C LYS A 692 35.25 -2.77 44.95
N ALA A 693 34.57 -2.51 46.06
CA ALA A 693 33.67 -1.37 46.18
C ALA A 693 34.22 -0.42 47.25
N THR A 694 34.62 0.77 46.82
CA THR A 694 34.90 1.90 47.71
C THR A 694 33.79 2.91 47.51
N TYR A 695 33.21 3.39 48.63
CA TYR A 695 32.14 4.38 48.59
C TYR A 695 32.53 5.57 47.69
N GLY A 696 31.64 5.93 46.78
CA GLY A 696 31.92 6.91 45.72
C GLY A 696 32.42 6.28 44.42
N TYR A 697 33.23 7.01 43.68
CA TYR A 697 33.69 6.63 42.34
C TYR A 697 35.05 5.94 42.40
N SER A 698 35.17 4.81 41.70
CA SER A 698 36.40 4.01 41.66
C SER A 698 36.77 3.67 40.22
N ASP A 699 38.00 3.97 39.79
CA ASP A 699 38.45 3.70 38.43
C ASP A 699 38.59 2.20 38.16
N ILE A 700 37.92 1.72 37.10
CA ILE A 700 38.00 0.34 36.64
C ILE A 700 39.06 0.20 35.54
N VAL A 701 38.88 0.96 34.45
CA VAL A 701 39.77 0.91 33.28
C VAL A 701 39.60 2.16 32.42
N THR A 702 40.71 2.69 31.90
CA THR A 702 40.70 3.68 30.82
C THR A 702 40.81 2.96 29.48
N ILE A 703 39.81 3.12 28.63
CA ILE A 703 39.77 2.57 27.28
C ILE A 703 40.41 3.60 26.35
N PRO A 704 41.52 3.27 25.68
CA PRO A 704 42.27 4.21 24.86
C PRO A 704 41.60 4.47 23.50
N VAL A 705 42.06 5.54 22.84
CA VAL A 705 41.79 5.80 21.43
C VAL A 705 42.18 4.59 20.58
N GLY A 706 41.39 4.29 19.55
CA GLY A 706 41.60 3.17 18.64
C GLY A 706 40.98 1.85 19.12
N ALA A 707 40.41 1.79 20.34
CA ALA A 707 39.78 0.58 20.85
C ALA A 707 38.46 0.26 20.14
N THR A 708 38.18 -1.04 19.94
CA THR A 708 36.97 -1.57 19.28
C THR A 708 36.32 -2.69 20.08
N ASN A 709 35.07 -3.03 19.76
CA ASN A 709 34.31 -4.13 20.38
C ASN A 709 34.34 -4.11 21.91
N ILE A 710 33.99 -2.96 22.46
CA ILE A 710 33.92 -2.69 23.89
C ILE A 710 32.69 -3.36 24.46
N ASP A 711 32.87 -4.15 25.51
CA ASP A 711 31.81 -4.84 26.24
C ASP A 711 32.16 -4.85 27.73
N ILE A 712 31.40 -4.11 28.52
CA ILE A 712 31.56 -4.00 29.98
C ILE A 712 30.25 -4.45 30.60
N LYS A 713 30.34 -5.36 31.56
CA LYS A 713 29.21 -6.00 32.22
C LYS A 713 29.39 -5.91 33.72
N GLN A 714 28.40 -5.38 34.41
CA GLN A 714 28.26 -5.45 35.85
C GLN A 714 27.04 -6.31 36.17
N ARG A 715 27.24 -7.37 36.95
CA ARG A 715 26.15 -8.28 37.35
C ARG A 715 25.84 -8.06 38.81
N SER A 716 24.57 -7.79 39.07
CA SER A 716 24.03 -7.64 40.41
C SER A 716 24.32 -8.84 41.33
N HIS A 717 24.48 -8.56 42.63
CA HIS A 717 24.48 -9.61 43.64
C HIS A 717 23.09 -10.27 43.77
N ARG A 718 23.02 -11.61 43.64
CA ARG A 718 21.79 -12.42 43.83
C ARG A 718 20.55 -11.94 43.06
N ASN A 719 20.71 -11.36 41.86
CA ASN A 719 19.60 -10.79 41.05
C ASN A 719 18.88 -9.58 41.70
N ILE A 720 19.52 -8.87 42.64
CA ILE A 720 18.98 -7.63 43.21
C ILE A 720 19.26 -6.48 42.25
N THR A 721 18.24 -5.79 41.76
CA THR A 721 18.40 -4.72 40.75
C THR A 721 19.07 -3.45 41.27
N HIS A 722 19.21 -3.30 42.59
CA HIS A 722 19.84 -2.15 43.24
C HIS A 722 20.83 -2.62 44.30
N ASP A 723 21.92 -3.27 43.87
CA ASP A 723 22.96 -3.77 44.77
C ASP A 723 23.98 -2.69 45.21
N GLY A 724 23.65 -1.42 44.93
CA GLY A 724 24.46 -0.25 45.29
C GLY A 724 25.69 -0.02 44.41
N ASN A 725 25.89 -0.81 43.34
CA ASN A 725 27.05 -0.73 42.47
C ASN A 725 26.64 -0.44 41.02
N TYR A 726 26.98 0.75 40.51
CA TYR A 726 26.56 1.21 39.18
C TYR A 726 27.76 1.60 38.30
N LEU A 727 27.69 1.37 36.99
CA LEU A 727 28.72 1.78 36.04
C LEU A 727 28.62 3.29 35.77
N ALA A 728 29.76 3.97 35.74
CA ALA A 728 29.87 5.37 35.37
C ALA A 728 30.93 5.54 34.28
N VAL A 729 30.78 6.58 33.47
CA VAL A 729 31.74 6.88 32.38
C VAL A 729 32.14 8.34 32.45
N LYS A 730 33.46 8.55 32.41
CA LYS A 730 34.11 9.85 32.51
C LYS A 730 35.00 10.07 31.28
N ARG A 731 34.96 11.27 30.70
CA ARG A 731 35.89 11.69 29.63
C ARG A 731 37.26 12.01 30.22
N GLU A 732 38.28 11.98 29.37
CA GLU A 732 39.63 12.44 29.75
C GLU A 732 39.65 13.91 30.22
N SER A 733 38.80 14.77 29.66
CA SER A 733 38.64 16.17 30.07
C SER A 733 38.05 16.36 31.49
N GLY A 734 37.66 15.29 32.18
CA GLY A 734 37.21 15.31 33.57
C GLY A 734 35.69 15.30 33.76
N GLY A 735 34.90 15.56 32.71
CA GLY A 735 33.43 15.53 32.79
C GLY A 735 32.83 14.12 32.75
N TYR A 736 31.76 13.90 33.52
CA TYR A 736 30.98 12.66 33.48
C TYR A 736 29.99 12.67 32.30
N ILE A 737 29.94 11.56 31.56
CA ILE A 737 28.97 11.34 30.47
C ILE A 737 27.94 10.26 30.78
N LEU A 738 28.17 9.47 31.83
CA LEU A 738 27.21 8.54 32.40
C LEU A 738 27.37 8.50 33.93
N ASN A 739 26.24 8.52 34.64
CA ASN A 739 26.12 8.34 36.07
C ASN A 739 27.08 9.24 36.91
N GLY A 740 27.13 10.53 36.60
CA GLY A 740 27.87 11.56 37.36
C GLY A 740 27.07 12.15 38.52
N ASN A 741 27.74 12.89 39.42
CA ASN A 741 27.11 13.58 40.57
C ASN A 741 26.24 12.67 41.46
N PHE A 742 26.61 11.40 41.64
CA PHE A 742 25.83 10.39 42.38
C PHE A 742 24.41 10.16 41.83
N SER A 743 24.13 10.61 40.61
CA SER A 743 22.86 10.35 39.92
C SER A 743 22.99 9.11 39.05
N VAL A 744 22.05 8.18 39.16
CA VAL A 744 22.08 6.90 38.47
C VAL A 744 20.95 6.83 37.44
N SER A 745 21.33 6.56 36.18
CA SER A 745 20.38 6.34 35.11
C SER A 745 19.81 4.92 35.17
N THR A 746 18.49 4.82 35.30
CA THR A 746 17.73 3.56 35.39
C THR A 746 17.29 3.03 34.03
N VAL A 747 17.33 3.86 32.98
CA VAL A 747 16.82 3.55 31.65
C VAL A 747 17.95 3.29 30.64
N GLU A 748 17.63 2.59 29.56
CA GLU A 748 18.54 2.40 28.43
C GLU A 748 18.88 3.74 27.77
N GLN A 749 20.16 3.95 27.47
CA GLN A 749 20.65 5.22 26.93
C GLN A 749 21.77 5.03 25.91
N ASP A 750 21.70 5.83 24.82
CA ASP A 750 22.82 6.02 23.89
C ASP A 750 23.71 7.16 24.37
N ILE A 751 24.99 6.87 24.60
CA ILE A 751 25.99 7.83 25.08
C ILE A 751 26.93 8.18 23.91
N PRO A 752 26.82 9.36 23.32
CA PRO A 752 27.67 9.76 22.20
C PRO A 752 29.10 10.04 22.69
N VAL A 753 30.07 9.46 21.97
CA VAL A 753 31.51 9.68 22.13
C VAL A 753 32.14 9.89 20.75
N LEU A 754 33.31 10.50 20.66
CA LEU A 754 33.98 10.76 19.40
C LEU A 754 34.31 9.43 18.71
N GLY A 755 33.75 9.24 17.51
CA GLY A 755 33.92 8.04 16.69
C GLY A 755 32.99 6.86 17.01
N ALA A 756 32.20 6.89 18.09
CA ALA A 756 31.32 5.78 18.47
C ALA A 756 30.11 6.19 19.32
N VAL A 757 29.15 5.29 19.50
CA VAL A 757 28.06 5.45 20.47
C VAL A 757 28.12 4.29 21.45
N LEU A 758 28.19 4.58 22.75
CA LEU A 758 28.14 3.55 23.78
C LEU A 758 26.67 3.31 24.15
N LYS A 759 26.21 2.06 24.02
CA LYS A 759 24.88 1.65 24.47
C LYS A 759 24.93 1.18 25.90
N TYR A 760 24.19 1.86 26.77
CA TYR A 760 24.05 1.53 28.18
C TYR A 760 22.68 0.95 28.46
N SER A 761 22.60 -0.21 29.13
CA SER A 761 21.35 -0.96 29.35
C SER A 761 20.44 -0.40 30.45
N GLY A 762 20.91 0.56 31.26
CA GLY A 762 20.18 1.00 32.46
C GLY A 762 20.46 0.13 33.69
N SER A 763 20.42 0.77 34.86
CA SER A 763 20.65 0.11 36.16
C SER A 763 19.47 -0.69 36.69
N SER A 764 18.27 -0.52 36.11
CA SER A 764 17.08 -1.30 36.50
C SER A 764 17.16 -2.79 36.12
N THR A 765 18.18 -3.18 35.36
CA THR A 765 18.40 -4.55 34.89
C THR A 765 19.40 -5.28 35.79
N THR A 766 19.25 -6.60 35.94
CA THR A 766 20.19 -7.40 36.77
C THR A 766 21.61 -7.50 36.16
N LEU A 767 21.74 -7.18 34.87
CA LEU A 767 22.98 -7.10 34.12
C LEU A 767 23.09 -5.71 33.50
N GLU A 768 23.77 -4.82 34.21
CA GLU A 768 24.14 -3.51 33.70
C GLU A 768 25.27 -3.67 32.67
N ARG A 769 25.09 -3.12 31.46
CA ARG A 769 25.99 -3.37 30.34
C ARG A 769 26.26 -2.09 29.55
N ILE A 770 27.53 -1.87 29.21
CA ILE A 770 27.99 -0.85 28.25
C ILE A 770 28.62 -1.56 27.06
N GLN A 771 28.16 -1.28 25.84
CA GLN A 771 28.66 -1.91 24.62
C GLN A 771 28.87 -0.91 23.47
N SER A 772 29.88 -1.16 22.64
CA SER A 772 30.15 -0.44 21.38
C SER A 772 30.99 -1.28 20.43
N PHE A 773 30.68 -1.26 19.13
CA PHE A 773 31.40 -2.03 18.11
C PHE A 773 32.33 -1.18 17.25
N ARG A 774 32.11 0.14 17.21
CA ARG A 774 32.92 1.10 16.44
C ARG A 774 34.23 1.44 17.16
N GLN A 775 35.16 2.01 16.39
CA GLN A 775 36.45 2.45 16.92
C GLN A 775 36.31 3.77 17.68
N LEU A 776 36.81 3.82 18.92
CA LEU A 776 36.88 5.05 19.70
C LEU A 776 37.92 6.02 19.13
N ARG A 777 37.56 7.32 19.07
CA ARG A 777 38.49 8.41 18.72
C ARG A 777 38.86 9.31 19.91
N GLU A 778 38.28 9.05 21.07
CA GLU A 778 38.67 9.66 22.34
C GLU A 778 38.86 8.58 23.42
N ALA A 779 39.69 8.88 24.42
CA ALA A 779 39.84 8.00 25.58
C ALA A 779 38.70 8.22 26.59
N ILE A 780 38.19 7.12 27.15
CA ILE A 780 37.13 7.15 28.17
C ILE A 780 37.56 6.32 29.38
N THR A 781 37.23 6.80 30.57
CA THR A 781 37.46 6.08 31.82
C THR A 781 36.15 5.51 32.32
N ILE A 782 36.14 4.19 32.51
CA ILE A 782 35.04 3.45 33.12
C ILE A 782 35.29 3.42 34.62
N GLN A 783 34.28 3.83 35.38
CA GLN A 783 34.30 3.87 36.83
C GLN A 783 33.15 3.03 37.40
N LEU A 784 33.32 2.60 38.65
CA LEU A 784 32.24 2.07 39.48
C LEU A 784 31.79 3.16 40.45
N LEU A 785 30.49 3.43 40.51
CA LEU A 785 29.86 4.21 41.55
C LEU A 785 29.28 3.26 42.59
N ALA A 786 29.83 3.27 43.81
CA ALA A 786 29.28 2.56 44.96
C ALA A 786 28.55 3.54 45.91
N THR A 787 27.25 3.32 46.13
CA THR A 787 26.41 4.15 47.02
C THR A 787 26.34 3.57 48.44
N ALA A 788 26.07 4.40 49.46
CA ALA A 788 26.01 3.95 50.87
C ALA A 788 24.86 2.95 51.09
N GLY A 789 25.16 1.74 51.57
CA GLY A 789 24.22 0.62 51.73
C GLY A 789 24.96 -0.69 52.02
N GLU A 790 24.33 -1.85 51.79
CA GLU A 790 25.04 -3.14 51.75
C GLU A 790 25.96 -3.19 50.51
N ALA A 791 27.24 -2.85 50.68
CA ALA A 791 28.22 -2.93 49.61
C ALA A 791 28.61 -4.39 49.34
N PHE A 792 27.77 -5.11 48.59
CA PHE A 792 28.14 -6.41 48.05
C PHE A 792 29.32 -6.23 47.07
N PRO A 793 30.26 -7.20 46.99
CA PRO A 793 31.36 -7.12 46.05
C PRO A 793 30.84 -7.03 44.60
N PRO A 794 31.21 -5.99 43.84
CA PRO A 794 30.78 -5.83 42.47
C PRO A 794 31.35 -6.95 41.59
N LYS A 795 30.65 -7.29 40.51
CA LYS A 795 31.06 -8.36 39.58
C LYS A 795 31.23 -7.78 38.19
N VAL A 796 32.13 -6.82 38.06
CA VAL A 796 32.40 -6.18 36.77
C VAL A 796 33.37 -7.03 35.95
N LYS A 797 33.04 -7.27 34.69
CA LYS A 797 33.92 -7.85 33.66
C LYS A 797 33.93 -6.94 32.45
N TYR A 798 35.11 -6.69 31.90
CA TYR A 798 35.27 -5.87 30.71
C TYR A 798 36.13 -6.56 29.65
N THR A 799 35.79 -6.36 28.39
CA THR A 799 36.55 -6.81 27.24
C THR A 799 36.52 -5.76 26.13
N PHE A 800 37.65 -5.54 25.46
CA PHE A 800 37.77 -4.70 24.27
C PHE A 800 39.00 -5.11 23.47
N PHE A 801 39.15 -4.58 22.26
CA PHE A 801 40.32 -4.83 21.41
C PHE A 801 41.07 -3.53 21.17
N ILE A 802 42.41 -3.60 21.13
CA ILE A 802 43.28 -2.47 20.80
C ILE A 802 44.25 -2.85 19.69
N PRO A 803 44.66 -1.91 18.83
CA PRO A 803 45.75 -2.11 17.88
C PRO A 803 47.02 -2.62 18.59
N LYS A 804 47.80 -3.49 17.92
CA LYS A 804 48.97 -4.16 18.54
C LYS A 804 50.08 -3.19 18.94
N ASP A 805 50.18 -2.09 18.23
CA ASP A 805 51.13 -0.97 18.40
C ASP A 805 50.78 -0.05 19.58
N VAL A 806 49.55 -0.09 20.09
CA VAL A 806 49.13 0.75 21.23
C VAL A 806 49.57 0.09 22.55
N SER A 807 50.44 0.77 23.31
CA SER A 807 50.84 0.34 24.65
C SER A 807 49.69 0.49 25.65
N PHE A 808 49.37 -0.56 26.41
CA PHE A 808 48.32 -0.55 27.43
C PHE A 808 48.90 -0.91 28.80
N THR A 809 48.98 0.08 29.70
CA THR A 809 49.36 -0.10 31.10
C THR A 809 48.11 -0.18 31.95
N LYS A 810 47.86 -1.33 32.60
CA LYS A 810 46.89 -1.39 33.70
C LYS A 810 47.34 -0.41 34.79
N SER A 811 46.44 0.43 35.30
CA SER A 811 46.73 1.33 36.42
C SER A 811 47.32 0.53 37.58
N LYS A 812 48.61 0.72 37.85
CA LYS A 812 49.32 0.11 38.97
C LYS A 812 48.99 0.89 40.25
N GLU A 813 48.23 0.30 41.16
CA GLU A 813 48.40 0.64 42.58
C GLU A 813 49.79 0.16 43.02
N LYS A 814 50.58 1.08 43.58
CA LYS A 814 51.89 0.78 44.19
C LYS A 814 51.72 -0.25 45.31
N LYS A 815 52.36 -1.41 45.19
CA LYS A 815 52.91 -2.12 46.36
C LYS A 815 54.34 -2.52 46.10
N ALA A 816 55.18 -2.18 47.07
CA ALA A 816 56.59 -2.51 47.12
C ALA A 816 56.80 -4.03 47.03
N SER A 817 57.89 -4.39 46.36
CA SER A 817 58.39 -5.74 46.15
C SER A 817 58.59 -6.51 47.45
N LEU A 818 58.16 -7.76 47.50
CA LEU A 818 58.86 -8.82 48.22
C LEU A 818 58.66 -10.16 47.46
N HIS A 819 59.80 -10.66 46.97
CA HIS A 819 60.11 -12.04 46.60
C HIS A 819 59.43 -12.69 45.38
N VAL A 820 60.31 -12.93 44.40
CA VAL A 820 60.26 -13.98 43.40
C VAL A 820 59.84 -15.31 44.04
N ILE A 821 58.68 -15.81 43.63
CA ILE A 821 58.50 -17.24 43.33
C ILE A 821 57.81 -17.30 41.97
N GLN A 822 58.53 -17.87 41.01
CA GLN A 822 58.06 -18.15 39.66
C GLN A 822 56.96 -19.22 39.77
N ALA A 823 55.69 -18.81 39.69
CA ALA A 823 54.57 -19.76 39.69
C ALA A 823 54.42 -20.36 38.28
N PHE A 824 54.74 -21.66 38.23
CA PHE A 824 54.57 -22.57 37.11
C PHE A 824 53.18 -22.48 36.46
N GLY A 825 53.17 -22.75 35.16
CA GLY A 825 52.05 -22.58 34.25
C GLY A 825 50.74 -23.22 34.70
N VAL A 826 49.70 -22.41 34.62
CA VAL A 826 48.31 -22.81 34.92
C VAL A 826 47.77 -23.58 33.71
N PRO A 827 47.20 -24.78 33.90
CA PRO A 827 46.59 -25.54 32.81
C PRO A 827 45.42 -24.77 32.19
N GLN A 828 45.26 -24.89 30.88
CA GLN A 828 44.29 -24.12 30.09
C GLN A 828 43.26 -25.05 29.43
N TRP A 829 42.01 -24.57 29.32
CA TRP A 829 40.93 -25.27 28.63
C TRP A 829 41.14 -25.23 27.11
N HIS A 830 41.67 -26.33 26.54
CA HIS A 830 41.69 -26.56 25.10
C HIS A 830 40.27 -26.71 24.57
N LEU A 831 40.02 -26.16 23.38
CA LEU A 831 38.74 -26.21 22.69
C LEU A 831 38.92 -26.99 21.39
N GLY A 832 38.25 -28.13 21.29
CA GLY A 832 38.14 -28.90 20.07
C GLY A 832 37.28 -28.19 19.02
N LYS A 833 37.29 -28.74 17.81
CA LYS A 833 36.37 -28.30 16.76
C LYS A 833 34.93 -28.56 17.19
N TRP A 834 34.03 -27.67 16.77
CA TRP A 834 32.60 -27.87 16.91
C TRP A 834 32.16 -29.07 16.05
N SER A 835 31.34 -29.93 16.62
CA SER A 835 30.65 -31.02 15.94
C SER A 835 29.70 -30.43 14.90
N GLU A 836 29.28 -31.27 13.96
CA GLU A 836 28.12 -30.97 13.16
C GLU A 836 26.91 -30.67 14.06
N CYS A 837 26.01 -29.83 13.55
CA CYS A 837 24.85 -29.41 14.31
C CYS A 837 23.98 -30.63 14.61
N SER A 838 23.50 -30.78 15.85
CA SER A 838 22.68 -31.95 16.24
C SER A 838 21.37 -32.06 15.45
N LYS A 839 20.97 -30.98 14.76
CA LYS A 839 19.86 -30.95 13.82
C LYS A 839 20.29 -30.08 12.63
N SER A 840 19.96 -30.48 11.42
CA SER A 840 20.20 -29.68 10.21
C SER A 840 19.21 -28.52 10.05
N CYS A 841 18.14 -28.49 10.86
CA CYS A 841 17.07 -27.50 10.85
C CYS A 841 16.41 -27.38 12.24
N SER A 842 15.67 -26.30 12.50
CA SER A 842 15.16 -25.88 13.81
C SER A 842 16.29 -25.63 14.82
N SER A 843 15.97 -25.44 16.10
CA SER A 843 16.92 -25.18 17.18
C SER A 843 17.81 -26.40 17.48
N GLY A 844 18.86 -26.54 16.69
CA GLY A 844 19.93 -27.51 16.86
C GLY A 844 21.00 -27.02 17.84
N TRP A 845 21.83 -27.95 18.29
CA TRP A 845 22.94 -27.67 19.20
C TRP A 845 24.22 -28.29 18.66
N SER A 846 25.27 -27.51 18.54
CA SER A 846 26.59 -27.99 18.13
C SER A 846 27.43 -28.09 19.40
N ARG A 847 28.16 -29.21 19.54
CA ARG A 847 28.97 -29.51 20.72
C ARG A 847 30.44 -29.52 20.36
N ARG A 848 31.33 -29.12 21.26
CA ARG A 848 32.78 -29.28 21.05
C ARG A 848 33.40 -29.96 22.24
N ASN A 849 34.50 -30.65 21.99
CA ASN A 849 35.29 -31.19 23.09
C ASN A 849 35.99 -30.05 23.84
N VAL A 850 35.94 -30.06 25.17
CA VAL A 850 36.56 -29.04 26.03
C VAL A 850 37.39 -29.78 27.07
N GLU A 851 38.69 -29.89 26.81
CA GLU A 851 39.63 -30.65 27.64
C GLU A 851 40.58 -29.70 28.35
N CYS A 852 40.80 -29.93 29.63
CA CYS A 852 41.81 -29.19 30.37
C CYS A 852 43.16 -29.86 30.10
N ARG A 853 44.14 -29.08 29.63
CA ARG A 853 45.49 -29.59 29.37
C ARG A 853 46.53 -28.74 30.08
N ASP A 854 47.60 -29.39 30.53
CA ASP A 854 48.77 -28.70 31.08
C ASP A 854 49.68 -28.16 29.96
N ASN A 855 50.78 -27.51 30.36
CA ASN A 855 51.72 -26.91 29.42
C ASN A 855 52.51 -27.92 28.56
N ALA A 856 52.49 -29.21 28.90
CA ALA A 856 53.05 -30.28 28.07
C ALA A 856 51.99 -30.90 27.12
N GLY A 857 50.73 -30.45 27.22
CA GLY A 857 49.63 -30.92 26.39
C GLY A 857 48.95 -32.19 26.91
N PHE A 858 49.32 -32.68 28.10
CA PHE A 858 48.67 -33.84 28.74
C PHE A 858 47.38 -33.42 29.43
N HIS A 859 46.45 -34.37 29.54
CA HIS A 859 45.15 -34.12 30.17
C HIS A 859 45.33 -33.78 31.65
N SER A 860 44.77 -32.65 32.07
CA SER A 860 44.85 -32.13 33.44
C SER A 860 43.44 -31.92 33.99
N ASN A 861 43.27 -32.00 35.31
CA ASN A 861 41.97 -31.81 35.98
C ASN A 861 41.94 -30.55 36.85
N THR A 862 42.99 -29.73 36.81
CA THR A 862 43.20 -28.59 37.70
C THR A 862 42.84 -27.24 37.07
N CYS A 863 42.23 -27.23 35.88
CA CYS A 863 41.62 -26.02 35.32
C CYS A 863 40.39 -25.61 36.13
N ASP A 864 40.21 -24.30 36.29
CA ASP A 864 39.05 -23.72 36.97
C ASP A 864 37.75 -24.09 36.22
N LYS A 865 36.85 -24.82 36.90
CA LYS A 865 35.58 -25.29 36.34
C LYS A 865 34.61 -24.14 36.04
N ASP A 866 34.73 -23.01 36.75
CA ASP A 866 33.88 -21.83 36.54
C ASP A 866 34.29 -21.02 35.29
N LEU A 867 35.50 -21.28 34.78
CA LEU A 867 36.02 -20.75 33.52
C LEU A 867 35.89 -21.75 32.36
N LYS A 868 35.27 -22.92 32.57
CA LYS A 868 35.05 -23.92 31.51
C LYS A 868 34.26 -23.25 30.38
N PRO A 869 34.86 -23.07 29.18
CA PRO A 869 34.17 -22.44 28.07
C PRO A 869 32.99 -23.31 27.64
N THR A 870 31.94 -22.68 27.12
CA THR A 870 30.74 -23.40 26.67
C THR A 870 31.13 -24.48 25.66
N ASP A 871 30.74 -25.71 25.97
CA ASP A 871 30.91 -26.90 25.15
C ASP A 871 29.68 -27.14 24.24
N ILE A 872 28.66 -26.30 24.36
CA ILE A 872 27.41 -26.36 23.61
C ILE A 872 27.02 -24.95 23.13
N ARG A 873 26.62 -24.81 21.86
CA ARG A 873 26.04 -23.57 21.29
C ARG A 873 24.82 -23.87 20.42
N PRO A 874 23.85 -22.94 20.32
CA PRO A 874 22.77 -23.09 19.36
C PRO A 874 23.32 -22.99 17.92
N CYS A 875 22.77 -23.80 17.03
CA CYS A 875 23.07 -23.81 15.59
C CYS A 875 21.80 -24.22 14.81
N ALA A 876 21.76 -23.83 13.52
CA ALA A 876 20.58 -23.89 12.65
C ALA A 876 19.42 -23.02 13.18
N ASP A 877 19.06 -21.99 12.41
CA ASP A 877 17.91 -21.10 12.70
C ASP A 877 16.94 -21.11 11.51
N LEU A 878 16.91 -22.25 10.82
CA LEU A 878 16.16 -22.48 9.59
C LEU A 878 15.02 -23.46 9.90
N PRO A 879 13.76 -23.17 9.53
CA PRO A 879 12.64 -24.10 9.76
C PRO A 879 12.90 -25.47 9.15
N CYS A 880 12.46 -26.55 9.82
CA CYS A 880 12.60 -27.88 9.26
C CYS A 880 11.69 -28.08 8.05
N PRO A 881 12.11 -28.91 7.08
CA PRO A 881 11.24 -29.32 6.00
C PRO A 881 9.93 -29.94 6.54
N ILE A 882 8.81 -29.56 5.93
CA ILE A 882 7.48 -30.00 6.32
C ILE A 882 6.83 -30.78 5.18
N TRP A 883 5.97 -31.73 5.54
CA TRP A 883 5.11 -32.39 4.57
C TRP A 883 4.02 -31.45 4.09
N GLN A 884 3.91 -31.29 2.77
CA GLN A 884 2.87 -30.52 2.13
C GLN A 884 2.15 -31.39 1.10
N MET A 885 0.83 -31.27 1.01
CA MET A 885 0.08 -31.97 -0.03
C MET A 885 0.25 -31.23 -1.37
N GLY A 886 0.84 -31.90 -2.37
CA GLY A 886 1.05 -31.38 -3.73
C GLY A 886 -0.26 -31.20 -4.51
N PRO A 887 -0.29 -30.75 -5.77
CA PRO A 887 -1.55 -30.59 -6.51
C PRO A 887 -2.31 -31.91 -6.71
N TRP A 888 -3.63 -31.83 -6.94
CA TRP A 888 -4.43 -33.00 -7.33
C TRP A 888 -4.01 -33.49 -8.72
N SER A 889 -3.97 -34.80 -8.91
CA SER A 889 -3.82 -35.40 -10.23
C SER A 889 -5.01 -35.07 -11.12
N SER A 890 -4.83 -35.17 -12.42
CA SER A 890 -5.96 -35.28 -13.36
C SER A 890 -6.89 -36.39 -12.91
N CYS A 891 -8.19 -36.22 -13.20
CA CYS A 891 -9.18 -37.25 -12.94
C CYS A 891 -8.80 -38.51 -13.72
N SER A 892 -8.90 -39.69 -13.10
CA SER A 892 -8.53 -40.96 -13.74
C SER A 892 -9.36 -41.29 -14.99
N ARG A 893 -10.45 -40.55 -15.22
CA ARG A 893 -11.32 -40.67 -16.38
C ARG A 893 -11.67 -39.29 -16.92
N THR A 894 -11.82 -39.20 -18.24
CA THR A 894 -12.17 -37.98 -18.98
C THR A 894 -13.68 -37.77 -19.14
N CYS A 895 -14.50 -38.76 -18.81
CA CYS A 895 -15.96 -38.63 -18.62
C CYS A 895 -16.44 -39.64 -17.55
N GLY A 896 -17.59 -39.37 -16.94
CA GLY A 896 -18.15 -40.16 -15.83
C GLY A 896 -17.40 -39.99 -14.50
N GLN A 897 -17.74 -40.83 -13.51
CA GLN A 897 -17.04 -40.86 -12.22
C GLN A 897 -15.64 -41.48 -12.34
N GLY A 898 -14.64 -40.75 -11.89
CA GLY A 898 -13.26 -41.18 -11.71
C GLY A 898 -12.71 -40.78 -10.34
N GLU A 899 -11.43 -41.06 -10.10
CA GLU A 899 -10.73 -40.64 -8.89
C GLU A 899 -9.57 -39.72 -9.25
N ARG A 900 -9.36 -38.70 -8.42
CA ARG A 900 -8.13 -37.91 -8.42
C ARG A 900 -7.38 -38.15 -7.12
N ARG A 901 -6.06 -38.17 -7.19
CA ARG A 901 -5.16 -38.44 -6.06
C ARG A 901 -4.27 -37.24 -5.81
N ARG A 902 -3.98 -36.96 -4.54
CA ARG A 902 -3.07 -35.88 -4.15
C ARG A 902 -1.83 -36.48 -3.49
N SER A 903 -0.67 -36.38 -4.13
CA SER A 903 0.59 -36.87 -3.57
C SER A 903 1.12 -35.92 -2.50
N VAL A 904 1.79 -36.47 -1.48
CA VAL A 904 2.36 -35.67 -0.39
C VAL A 904 3.86 -35.54 -0.60
N VAL A 905 4.37 -34.31 -0.56
CA VAL A 905 5.76 -33.96 -0.88
C VAL A 905 6.43 -33.30 0.31
N CYS A 906 7.70 -33.61 0.53
CA CYS A 906 8.50 -32.96 1.57
C CYS A 906 9.09 -31.67 1.00
N ILE A 907 8.83 -30.52 1.64
CA ILE A 907 9.34 -29.22 1.19
C ILE A 907 10.17 -28.56 2.27
N ASP A 908 11.29 -27.94 1.91
CA ASP A 908 12.11 -27.16 2.84
C ASP A 908 11.55 -25.74 3.09
N TYR A 909 12.21 -24.98 3.97
CA TYR A 909 11.81 -23.61 4.32
C TYR A 909 11.93 -22.59 3.16
N THR A 910 12.56 -22.96 2.05
CA THR A 910 12.58 -22.16 0.80
C THR A 910 11.44 -22.56 -0.16
N GLY A 911 10.63 -23.54 0.24
CA GLY A 911 9.56 -24.13 -0.54
C GLY A 911 10.07 -25.03 -1.66
N LYS A 912 11.32 -25.51 -1.60
CA LYS A 912 11.86 -26.46 -2.58
C LYS A 912 11.50 -27.88 -2.14
N THR A 913 11.02 -28.70 -3.07
CA THR A 913 10.81 -30.12 -2.80
C THR A 913 12.15 -30.78 -2.53
N VAL A 914 12.25 -31.46 -1.40
CA VAL A 914 13.43 -32.21 -0.98
C VAL A 914 13.07 -33.69 -0.82
N GLU A 915 14.09 -34.52 -0.69
CA GLU A 915 13.92 -35.97 -0.48
C GLU A 915 13.04 -36.25 0.75
N SER A 916 12.20 -37.28 0.65
CA SER A 916 11.22 -37.64 1.68
C SER A 916 11.84 -37.90 3.05
N GLU A 917 13.09 -38.38 3.11
CA GLU A 917 13.78 -38.63 4.38
C GLU A 917 14.14 -37.34 5.16
N LYS A 918 14.04 -36.17 4.54
CA LYS A 918 14.32 -34.87 5.20
C LYS A 918 13.13 -34.29 5.96
N CYS A 919 11.94 -34.88 5.80
CA CYS A 919 10.75 -34.58 6.61
C CYS A 919 10.51 -35.69 7.64
N ASP A 920 9.85 -35.35 8.74
CA ASP A 920 9.50 -36.31 9.79
C ASP A 920 8.48 -37.34 9.28
N ALA A 921 8.91 -38.58 9.07
CA ALA A 921 8.05 -39.67 8.56
C ALA A 921 6.79 -39.90 9.43
N ASN A 922 6.84 -39.59 10.73
CA ASN A 922 5.68 -39.76 11.62
C ASN A 922 4.61 -38.68 11.41
N LYS A 923 4.96 -37.59 10.72
CA LYS A 923 4.05 -36.49 10.40
C LYS A 923 3.61 -36.51 8.94
N GLN A 924 3.90 -37.59 8.20
CA GLN A 924 3.49 -37.73 6.81
C GLN A 924 1.97 -37.89 6.72
N PRO A 925 1.25 -36.94 6.10
CA PRO A 925 -0.17 -37.07 5.81
C PRO A 925 -0.45 -38.32 4.96
N ALA A 926 -1.57 -39.00 5.22
CA ALA A 926 -2.02 -40.08 4.37
C ALA A 926 -2.38 -39.54 2.97
N PRO A 927 -1.99 -40.22 1.88
CA PRO A 927 -2.40 -39.81 0.53
C PRO A 927 -3.93 -39.86 0.43
N VAL A 928 -4.53 -38.75 0.00
CA VAL A 928 -5.98 -38.61 -0.12
C VAL A 928 -6.39 -38.88 -1.57
N SER A 929 -7.35 -39.79 -1.76
CA SER A 929 -8.07 -40.00 -3.02
C SER A 929 -9.52 -39.55 -2.85
N VAL A 930 -10.02 -38.77 -3.80
CA VAL A 930 -11.44 -38.34 -3.82
C VAL A 930 -12.01 -38.53 -5.21
N GLU A 931 -13.32 -38.79 -5.25
CA GLU A 931 -14.06 -38.89 -6.51
C GLU A 931 -14.07 -37.55 -7.25
N CYS A 932 -14.01 -37.63 -8.57
CA CYS A 932 -14.11 -36.51 -9.50
C CYS A 932 -15.01 -36.91 -10.68
N VAL A 933 -15.75 -35.94 -11.21
CA VAL A 933 -16.54 -36.08 -12.43
C VAL A 933 -16.13 -34.94 -13.34
N TYR A 934 -15.62 -35.27 -14.53
CA TYR A 934 -15.13 -34.25 -15.48
C TYR A 934 -16.28 -33.74 -16.38
N GLN A 935 -17.09 -34.66 -16.89
CA GLN A 935 -18.35 -34.43 -17.61
C GLN A 935 -19.15 -35.74 -17.62
N GLU A 936 -20.47 -35.71 -17.83
CA GLU A 936 -21.22 -36.95 -18.07
C GLU A 936 -20.73 -37.60 -19.37
N CYS A 937 -20.57 -38.93 -19.34
CA CYS A 937 -20.63 -39.71 -20.57
C CYS A 937 -22.13 -39.92 -20.86
#